data_AF-A0A6V8ET52-F1
#
_entry.id   AF-A0A6V8ET52-F1
#
_cell.length_a   1.000
_cell.length_b   1.000
_cell.length_c   1.000
_cell.angle_alpha   90.00
_cell.angle_beta   90.00
_cell.angle_gamma   90.00
#
_symmetry.space_group_name_H-M   'P 1'
#
loop_
_entity.id
_entity.type
_entity.pdbx_description
1 polymer ?
#
loop_
_entity_poly.entity_id
_entity_poly.type
_entity_poly.pdbx_seq_one_letter_code
_entity_poly.pdbx_strand_id
1 'polypeptide(L)'
;MPHASLAMRQLRELGEVQRDDSASIRGAIHRLTPKGADHLLMDLVERVRQHGETIPDGMNAVVLSNDRSSIVLGVLSEPSSRLISLPRRAELLEHDIEFSSSGKGGGLWAVQRGSSIPWYSLATLEPSTAPSVPVEGTLTAFTTQSDRIGILRLRLLESSVNWGVANGTWIRLESKEMEGPSQLHVGEHSIGQVVGTPFAVCPDNGLYAHLPSSVDRTLLVSSLGNHAQLMTESLSFSNHRSLPIDILGPWMRKRHPRLSTAKRKARLRSLTRWLLTGRGKQPHLNLRRALLADFGERTWVEHSNAIDVVLLEGISQHGAICIVEWMLESTSFDMVIEWPWAVVDDVPLMERLLASGRCRCLITSRGEAKEFSGKSATLFPTDQLATVSYRPQEFYEFRVELQRSSTRSEPEATREGIPHSAKELMQWFQSGGLDETVLTGDAATSKDVQKDLRKAMRLFPQGDFDFANSVERQSPLAAWISSPDEERPARWKRIADVLPFGWIDLVNVDRMDTVELIQAMQRTDSGWKHQAVRRVVNDCDADSSLLVDLVPLLNVEGTKAMAAHVLLLLSRTYRSELESVLTKAATIWLDAPFDEEQILNVLFATGSGTTFDDELLQRFLRGALVHPRGSLLRVWAQVNELLKQRAPISLDVMRTCMNVLPEQWWSTWALDWLDAQLSTAGGREWLAHHPKNWPALIFRPKGEQIGLPGYPRQHQGYVVRPALKLNILMLPDGEGTAALMDVHDMVQRMEHDGPVHAGRIHPLVGWLACDVETWPDFSMEKLLDGNSEVAKLLIGRAMLQRML
;
A
#
# COMPACT_ATOMS: atom_id res chain seq x y z
N MET A 1 -11.46 60.14 -34.89
CA MET A 1 -10.75 59.66 -33.69
C MET A 1 -10.19 60.87 -32.96
N PRO A 2 -10.63 61.20 -31.74
CA PRO A 2 -9.96 62.24 -30.96
C PRO A 2 -8.51 61.81 -30.67
N HIS A 3 -7.61 62.79 -30.54
CA HIS A 3 -6.22 62.53 -30.13
C HIS A 3 -6.25 61.81 -28.76
N ALA A 4 -5.64 60.62 -28.64
CA ALA A 4 -5.67 59.82 -27.40
C ALA A 4 -5.24 60.62 -26.15
N SER A 5 -4.32 61.57 -26.32
CA SER A 5 -3.85 62.50 -25.29
C SER A 5 -4.95 63.43 -24.75
N LEU A 6 -5.90 63.83 -25.59
CA LEU A 6 -7.02 64.71 -25.24
C LEU A 6 -8.11 63.92 -24.50
N ALA A 7 -8.42 62.71 -24.96
CA ALA A 7 -9.35 61.80 -24.27
C ALA A 7 -8.84 61.41 -22.87
N MET A 8 -7.55 61.07 -22.74
CA MET A 8 -6.93 60.78 -21.43
C MET A 8 -6.83 62.00 -20.52
N ARG A 9 -6.84 63.21 -21.06
CA ARG A 9 -6.95 64.44 -20.25
C ARG A 9 -8.38 64.62 -19.74
N GLN A 10 -9.39 64.43 -20.59
CA GLN A 10 -10.80 64.50 -20.21
C GLN A 10 -11.15 63.46 -19.14
N LEU A 11 -10.69 62.21 -19.28
CA LEU A 11 -10.91 61.16 -18.27
C LEU A 11 -10.25 61.47 -16.92
N ARG A 12 -9.12 62.19 -16.93
CA ARG A 12 -8.48 62.70 -15.70
C ARG A 12 -9.25 63.86 -15.09
N GLU A 13 -9.74 64.79 -15.91
CA GLU A 13 -10.60 65.91 -15.47
C GLU A 13 -11.93 65.40 -14.86
N LEU A 14 -12.46 64.29 -15.37
CA LEU A 14 -13.64 63.60 -14.82
C LEU A 14 -13.34 62.79 -13.54
N GLY A 15 -12.06 62.63 -13.18
CA GLY A 15 -11.61 61.85 -12.03
C GLY A 15 -11.71 60.34 -12.21
N GLU A 16 -11.87 59.85 -13.44
CA GLU A 16 -12.07 58.44 -13.79
C GLU A 16 -10.75 57.68 -13.99
N VAL A 17 -9.69 58.42 -14.31
CA VAL A 17 -8.33 57.91 -14.45
C VAL A 17 -7.41 58.75 -13.59
N GLN A 18 -6.52 58.10 -12.87
CA GLN A 18 -5.45 58.75 -12.11
C GLN A 18 -4.11 58.44 -12.77
N ARG A 19 -3.26 59.46 -12.85
CA ARG A 19 -1.87 59.28 -13.28
C ARG A 19 -1.00 59.11 -12.04
N ASP A 20 -0.09 58.16 -12.07
CA ASP A 20 0.93 58.02 -11.03
C ASP A 20 1.94 59.18 -11.18
N ASP A 21 1.94 60.11 -10.24
CA ASP A 21 2.75 61.34 -10.31
C ASP A 21 4.23 61.13 -9.91
N SER A 22 4.60 59.90 -9.55
CA SER A 22 5.96 59.51 -9.17
C SER A 22 6.92 59.33 -10.35
N ALA A 23 6.42 59.32 -11.60
CA ALA A 23 7.22 59.10 -12.81
C ALA A 23 7.15 60.27 -13.81
N SER A 24 8.17 60.38 -14.68
CA SER A 24 8.25 61.41 -15.72
C SER A 24 6.99 61.45 -16.61
N ILE A 25 6.64 62.63 -17.14
CA ILE A 25 5.42 62.86 -17.95
C ILE A 25 5.31 61.91 -19.16
N ARG A 26 6.43 61.38 -19.66
CA ARG A 26 6.45 60.35 -20.71
C ARG A 26 6.55 58.96 -20.07
N GLY A 27 5.55 58.12 -20.36
CA GLY A 27 5.50 56.72 -19.92
C GLY A 27 4.84 56.49 -18.55
N ALA A 28 4.25 57.51 -17.93
CA ALA A 28 3.55 57.36 -16.66
C ALA A 28 2.38 56.37 -16.77
N ILE A 29 2.31 55.43 -15.82
CA ILE A 29 1.23 54.44 -15.73
C ILE A 29 -0.04 55.17 -15.31
N HIS A 30 -1.12 54.96 -16.07
CA HIS A 30 -2.44 55.47 -15.76
C HIS A 30 -3.26 54.34 -15.15
N ARG A 31 -3.88 54.59 -13.99
CA ARG A 31 -4.73 53.62 -13.29
C ARG A 31 -6.17 54.09 -13.33
N LEU A 32 -7.10 53.16 -13.47
CA LEU A 32 -8.52 53.43 -13.37
C LEU A 32 -8.87 53.74 -11.91
N THR A 33 -9.64 54.80 -11.64
CA THR A 33 -10.17 55.07 -10.31
C THR A 33 -11.45 54.25 -10.07
N PRO A 34 -11.94 54.11 -8.82
CA PRO A 34 -13.22 53.46 -8.55
C PRO A 34 -14.36 54.07 -9.38
N LYS A 35 -14.40 55.39 -9.48
CA LYS A 35 -15.39 56.12 -10.31
C LYS A 35 -15.30 55.75 -11.79
N GLY A 36 -14.09 55.60 -12.34
CA GLY A 36 -13.90 55.13 -13.71
C GLY A 36 -14.28 53.66 -13.91
N ALA A 37 -14.06 52.82 -12.90
CA ALA A 37 -14.50 51.42 -12.91
C ALA A 37 -16.02 51.30 -12.94
N ASP A 38 -16.71 52.13 -12.14
CA ASP A 38 -18.17 52.19 -12.08
C ASP A 38 -18.75 52.71 -13.40
N HIS A 39 -18.16 53.74 -14.01
CA HIS A 39 -18.60 54.24 -15.31
C HIS A 39 -18.45 53.19 -16.42
N LEU A 40 -17.33 52.45 -16.47
CA LEU A 40 -17.18 51.33 -17.41
C LEU A 40 -18.19 50.21 -17.16
N LEU A 41 -18.57 50.00 -15.90
CA LEU A 41 -19.59 49.01 -15.56
C LEU A 41 -20.98 49.49 -16.02
N MET A 42 -21.32 50.76 -15.81
CA MET A 42 -22.56 51.35 -16.29
C MET A 42 -22.68 51.30 -17.82
N ASP A 43 -21.59 51.52 -18.57
CA ASP A 43 -21.60 51.34 -20.04
C ASP A 43 -21.96 49.89 -20.44
N LEU A 44 -21.46 48.90 -19.70
CA LEU A 44 -21.81 47.49 -19.93
C LEU A 44 -23.28 47.20 -19.58
N VAL A 45 -23.82 47.81 -18.52
CA VAL A 45 -25.24 47.70 -18.14
C VAL A 45 -26.13 48.34 -19.22
N GLU A 46 -25.72 49.45 -19.82
CA GLU A 46 -26.47 50.06 -20.91
C GLU A 46 -26.45 49.19 -22.18
N ARG A 47 -25.34 48.48 -22.46
CA ARG A 47 -25.30 47.48 -23.54
C ARG A 47 -26.19 46.27 -23.26
N VAL A 48 -26.30 45.86 -22.00
CA VAL A 48 -27.28 44.84 -21.59
C VAL A 48 -28.71 45.31 -21.93
N ARG A 49 -29.05 46.58 -21.64
CA ARG A 49 -30.34 47.15 -22.00
C ARG A 49 -30.61 47.08 -23.51
N GLN A 50 -29.61 47.41 -24.34
CA GLN A 50 -29.74 47.42 -25.80
C GLN A 50 -29.93 46.02 -26.41
N HIS A 51 -29.41 44.96 -25.77
CA HIS A 51 -29.38 43.60 -26.33
C HIS A 51 -30.20 42.58 -25.53
N GLY A 52 -30.81 42.99 -24.42
CA GLY A 52 -31.50 42.13 -23.44
C GLY A 52 -33.03 42.08 -23.56
N GLU A 53 -33.65 42.79 -24.51
CA GLU A 53 -35.12 42.91 -24.59
C GLU A 53 -35.84 41.59 -24.97
N THR A 54 -35.17 40.70 -25.72
CA THR A 54 -35.73 39.39 -26.10
C THR A 54 -34.65 38.30 -25.98
N ILE A 55 -34.83 37.35 -25.06
CA ILE A 55 -33.94 36.21 -24.86
C ILE A 55 -34.37 35.08 -25.81
N PRO A 56 -33.51 34.62 -26.75
CA PRO A 56 -33.84 33.50 -27.62
C PRO A 56 -33.91 32.18 -26.84
N ASP A 57 -34.84 31.29 -27.23
CA ASP A 57 -35.03 30.00 -26.59
C ASP A 57 -33.77 29.13 -26.64
N GLY A 58 -33.35 28.60 -25.48
CA GLY A 58 -32.18 27.73 -25.34
C GLY A 58 -30.82 28.44 -25.28
N MET A 59 -30.77 29.77 -25.36
CA MET A 59 -29.54 30.57 -25.17
C MET A 59 -29.39 31.01 -23.71
N ASN A 60 -28.15 31.10 -23.21
CA ASN A 60 -27.86 31.41 -21.80
C ASN A 60 -26.84 32.54 -21.59
N ALA A 61 -26.29 33.12 -22.66
CA ALA A 61 -25.41 34.28 -22.57
C ALA A 61 -25.50 35.21 -23.80
N VAL A 62 -25.19 36.49 -23.62
CA VAL A 62 -25.10 37.51 -24.68
C VAL A 62 -23.71 38.15 -24.71
N VAL A 63 -23.17 38.43 -25.90
CA VAL A 63 -21.87 39.09 -26.06
C VAL A 63 -22.01 40.61 -25.92
N LEU A 64 -21.48 41.20 -24.84
CA LEU A 64 -21.57 42.65 -24.58
C LEU A 64 -20.38 43.44 -25.14
N SER A 65 -19.19 42.84 -25.12
CA SER A 65 -17.98 43.41 -25.72
C SER A 65 -17.04 42.30 -26.15
N ASN A 66 -16.41 42.46 -27.30
CA ASN A 66 -15.39 41.55 -27.80
C ASN A 66 -14.20 42.34 -28.36
N ASP A 67 -13.18 42.53 -27.51
CA ASP A 67 -11.98 43.32 -27.80
C ASP A 67 -10.76 42.39 -27.93
N ARG A 68 -10.79 41.53 -28.96
CA ARG A 68 -9.77 40.51 -29.27
C ARG A 68 -9.55 39.52 -28.12
N SER A 69 -8.73 39.87 -27.14
CA SER A 69 -8.36 39.01 -26.01
C SER A 69 -9.24 39.22 -24.78
N SER A 70 -10.00 40.31 -24.72
CA SER A 70 -10.91 40.63 -23.62
C SER A 70 -12.35 40.50 -24.10
N ILE A 71 -13.11 39.63 -23.45
CA ILE A 71 -14.50 39.35 -23.79
C ILE A 71 -15.36 39.69 -22.57
N VAL A 72 -16.52 40.30 -22.80
CA VAL A 72 -17.51 40.52 -21.75
C VAL A 72 -18.82 39.90 -22.19
N LEU A 73 -19.33 38.98 -21.37
CA LEU A 73 -20.60 38.31 -21.57
C LEU A 73 -21.60 38.77 -20.51
N GLY A 74 -22.86 38.89 -20.91
CA GLY A 74 -23.99 38.90 -19.99
C GLY A 74 -24.51 37.46 -19.84
N VAL A 75 -24.38 36.85 -18.67
CA VAL A 75 -24.79 35.47 -18.40
C VAL A 75 -26.07 35.40 -17.58
N LEU A 76 -26.91 34.42 -17.87
CA LEU A 76 -28.19 34.22 -17.20
C LEU A 76 -28.11 33.35 -15.93
N SER A 77 -27.03 32.57 -15.79
CA SER A 77 -26.77 31.70 -14.65
C SER A 77 -25.28 31.75 -14.25
N GLU A 78 -24.98 31.44 -12.99
CA GLU A 78 -23.59 31.36 -12.54
C GLU A 78 -22.90 30.15 -13.19
N PRO A 79 -21.77 30.33 -13.89
CA PRO A 79 -21.06 29.20 -14.48
C PRO A 79 -20.46 28.31 -13.39
N SER A 80 -20.48 26.99 -13.61
CA SER A 80 -19.92 25.99 -12.68
C SER A 80 -18.40 26.09 -12.53
N SER A 81 -17.70 26.68 -13.51
CA SER A 81 -16.25 26.85 -13.52
C SER A 81 -15.83 28.25 -13.96
N ARG A 82 -14.65 28.69 -13.53
CA ARG A 82 -13.98 29.90 -14.03
C ARG A 82 -13.38 29.71 -15.42
N LEU A 83 -13.26 28.47 -15.90
CA LEU A 83 -12.84 28.12 -17.24
C LEU A 83 -14.08 27.93 -18.12
N ILE A 84 -14.25 28.81 -19.11
CA ILE A 84 -15.42 28.86 -19.98
C ILE A 84 -15.02 28.41 -21.39
N SER A 85 -15.73 27.42 -21.95
CA SER A 85 -15.64 27.09 -23.37
C SER A 85 -16.53 28.07 -24.16
N LEU A 86 -15.97 28.66 -25.20
CA LEU A 86 -16.68 29.57 -26.11
C LEU A 86 -16.97 28.84 -27.43
N PRO A 87 -18.20 28.95 -27.98
CA PRO A 87 -18.54 28.32 -29.24
C PRO A 87 -17.75 28.92 -30.39
N ARG A 88 -17.41 28.09 -31.37
CA ARG A 88 -16.73 28.53 -32.60
C ARG A 88 -17.72 29.24 -33.51
N ARG A 89 -17.22 30.17 -34.33
CA ARG A 89 -18.07 30.90 -35.30
C ARG A 89 -18.80 29.96 -36.28
N ALA A 90 -18.21 28.82 -36.63
CA ALA A 90 -18.85 27.81 -37.49
C ALA A 90 -20.07 27.17 -36.81
N GLU A 91 -19.97 26.85 -35.52
CA GLU A 91 -21.07 26.28 -34.71
C GLU A 91 -22.23 27.27 -34.52
N LEU A 92 -21.95 28.58 -34.56
CA LEU A 92 -22.97 29.62 -34.49
C LEU A 92 -23.71 29.85 -35.82
N LEU A 93 -23.14 29.42 -36.96
CA LEU A 93 -23.69 29.66 -38.31
C LEU A 93 -24.50 28.47 -38.83
N GLU A 94 -24.32 27.27 -38.28
CA GLU A 94 -24.98 26.05 -38.75
C GLU A 94 -26.00 25.56 -37.72
N HIS A 95 -27.27 25.91 -37.93
CA HIS A 95 -28.38 25.30 -37.20
C HIS A 95 -28.69 23.94 -37.86
N ASP A 96 -28.66 22.86 -37.07
CA ASP A 96 -29.28 21.54 -37.34
C ASP A 96 -28.55 20.44 -38.16
N ILE A 97 -27.23 20.24 -38.03
CA ILE A 97 -26.62 18.98 -38.51
C ILE A 97 -25.73 18.34 -37.43
N GLU A 98 -26.11 17.13 -37.00
CA GLU A 98 -25.29 16.22 -36.19
C GLU A 98 -23.96 15.95 -36.89
N PHE A 99 -22.88 16.60 -36.45
CA PHE A 99 -21.55 16.27 -36.94
C PHE A 99 -20.93 15.14 -36.11
N SER A 100 -20.57 14.05 -36.79
CA SER A 100 -19.57 13.10 -36.31
C SER A 100 -18.22 13.83 -36.24
N SER A 101 -17.77 14.18 -35.04
CA SER A 101 -16.49 14.84 -34.82
C SER A 101 -15.34 13.90 -35.19
N SER A 102 -14.53 14.26 -36.19
CA SER A 102 -13.18 13.73 -36.33
C SER A 102 -12.33 14.37 -35.23
N GLY A 103 -12.11 13.67 -34.12
CA GLY A 103 -11.57 14.16 -32.84
C GLY A 103 -10.19 14.88 -32.87
N LYS A 104 -10.10 16.01 -33.56
CA LYS A 104 -8.93 16.90 -33.64
C LYS A 104 -9.30 18.39 -33.66
N GLY A 105 -10.51 18.75 -33.20
CA GLY A 105 -10.95 20.13 -33.11
C GLY A 105 -10.86 20.66 -31.68
N GLY A 106 -9.69 21.16 -31.24
CA GLY A 106 -9.54 21.72 -29.88
C GLY A 106 -10.30 23.03 -29.64
N GLY A 107 -10.91 23.24 -28.47
CA GLY A 107 -11.79 24.38 -28.21
C GLY A 107 -11.19 25.76 -28.05
N LEU A 108 -12.07 26.76 -28.10
CA LEU A 108 -11.74 28.13 -27.73
C LEU A 108 -12.05 28.35 -26.25
N TRP A 109 -11.00 28.56 -25.45
CA TRP A 109 -11.11 28.66 -24.00
C TRP A 109 -10.89 30.09 -23.49
N ALA A 110 -11.68 30.49 -22.50
CA ALA A 110 -11.54 31.78 -21.82
C ALA A 110 -11.62 31.62 -20.30
N VAL A 111 -10.89 32.48 -19.58
CA VAL A 111 -10.82 32.47 -18.11
C VAL A 111 -11.51 33.69 -17.53
N GLN A 112 -12.33 33.48 -16.51
CA GLN A 112 -12.98 34.55 -15.74
C GLN A 112 -11.95 35.47 -15.06
N ARG A 113 -12.17 36.78 -15.21
CA ARG A 113 -11.45 37.81 -14.46
C ARG A 113 -12.27 38.30 -13.27
N GLY A 114 -11.59 38.52 -12.15
CA GLY A 114 -12.19 39.03 -10.92
C GLY A 114 -12.71 37.94 -10.00
N SER A 115 -12.95 38.30 -8.75
CA SER A 115 -13.35 37.35 -7.70
C SER A 115 -14.83 36.99 -7.73
N SER A 116 -15.69 37.86 -8.25
CA SER A 116 -17.15 37.71 -8.28
C SER A 116 -17.78 38.26 -9.57
N ILE A 117 -18.98 37.77 -9.88
CA ILE A 117 -19.80 38.24 -11.01
C ILE A 117 -20.80 39.26 -10.45
N PRO A 118 -20.81 40.52 -10.91
CA PRO A 118 -21.83 41.48 -10.53
C PRO A 118 -23.14 41.19 -11.28
N TRP A 119 -24.25 41.11 -10.54
CA TRP A 119 -25.58 40.74 -11.04
C TRP A 119 -26.52 41.94 -11.08
N TYR A 120 -27.38 41.99 -12.09
CA TYR A 120 -28.36 43.05 -12.32
C TYR A 120 -29.74 42.47 -12.66
N SER A 121 -30.82 43.14 -12.25
CA SER A 121 -32.17 42.81 -12.71
C SER A 121 -32.39 43.27 -14.15
N LEU A 122 -32.94 42.43 -15.02
CA LEU A 122 -33.28 42.81 -16.39
C LEU A 122 -34.42 43.84 -16.46
N ALA A 123 -35.28 43.91 -15.43
CA ALA A 123 -36.42 44.83 -15.39
C ALA A 123 -36.02 46.25 -14.96
N THR A 124 -35.17 46.38 -13.94
CA THR A 124 -34.78 47.68 -13.36
C THR A 124 -33.35 48.10 -13.67
N LEU A 125 -32.49 47.18 -14.11
CA LEU A 125 -31.04 47.36 -14.27
C LEU A 125 -30.32 47.79 -12.99
N GLU A 126 -30.93 47.52 -11.83
CA GLU A 126 -30.31 47.76 -10.52
C GLU A 126 -29.51 46.52 -10.06
N PRO A 127 -28.46 46.72 -9.23
CA PRO A 127 -27.70 45.62 -8.65
C PRO A 127 -28.58 44.63 -7.90
N SER A 128 -28.35 43.34 -8.14
CA SER A 128 -29.11 42.24 -7.56
C SER A 128 -28.17 41.14 -7.05
N THR A 129 -28.74 40.13 -6.39
CA THR A 129 -28.04 38.90 -6.01
C THR A 129 -28.09 37.88 -7.14
N ALA A 130 -27.14 36.93 -7.14
CA ALA A 130 -27.15 35.82 -8.08
C ALA A 130 -28.53 35.10 -8.15
N PRO A 131 -28.94 34.61 -9.32
CA PRO A 131 -30.16 33.83 -9.46
C PRO A 131 -30.06 32.52 -8.65
N SER A 132 -31.16 32.10 -8.03
CA SER A 132 -31.22 30.85 -7.28
C SER A 132 -31.11 29.65 -8.23
N VAL A 133 -30.23 28.69 -7.93
CA VAL A 133 -30.10 27.44 -8.69
C VAL A 133 -31.43 26.66 -8.62
N PRO A 134 -32.07 26.33 -9.75
CA PRO A 134 -33.31 25.56 -9.73
C PRO A 134 -33.05 24.13 -9.23
N VAL A 135 -33.88 23.63 -8.32
CA VAL A 135 -33.82 22.25 -7.84
C VAL A 135 -34.46 21.34 -8.89
N GLU A 136 -33.69 20.41 -9.45
CA GLU A 136 -34.18 19.44 -10.44
C GLU A 136 -35.41 18.68 -9.91
N GLY A 137 -36.46 18.60 -10.74
CA GLY A 137 -37.70 17.87 -10.42
C GLY A 137 -38.91 18.72 -9.98
N THR A 138 -38.78 20.06 -9.94
CA THR A 138 -39.93 20.96 -9.69
C THR A 138 -40.43 21.64 -10.96
N LEU A 139 -41.75 21.89 -11.08
CA LEU A 139 -42.38 22.61 -12.22
C LEU A 139 -41.80 24.02 -12.45
N THR A 140 -41.23 24.62 -11.40
CA THR A 140 -40.47 25.88 -11.45
C THR A 140 -39.19 25.79 -12.27
N ALA A 141 -38.57 24.61 -12.40
CA ALA A 141 -37.38 24.41 -13.23
C ALA A 141 -37.68 24.44 -14.74
N PHE A 142 -38.94 24.22 -15.14
CA PHE A 142 -39.37 24.25 -16.55
C PHE A 142 -39.81 25.64 -17.04
N THR A 143 -40.01 26.62 -16.15
CA THR A 143 -40.64 27.92 -16.48
C THR A 143 -39.77 29.14 -16.24
N THR A 144 -38.59 29.00 -15.63
CA THR A 144 -37.73 30.15 -15.31
C THR A 144 -36.84 30.56 -16.49
N GLN A 145 -37.34 31.48 -17.32
CA GLN A 145 -36.45 32.48 -17.92
C GLN A 145 -35.91 33.34 -16.77
N SER A 146 -34.60 33.36 -16.57
CA SER A 146 -33.97 34.14 -15.51
C SER A 146 -34.21 35.64 -15.72
N ASP A 147 -34.75 36.34 -14.73
CA ASP A 147 -34.97 37.80 -14.77
C ASP A 147 -33.71 38.62 -14.43
N ARG A 148 -32.55 37.95 -14.34
CA ARG A 148 -31.27 38.53 -13.91
C ARG A 148 -30.18 38.23 -14.92
N ILE A 149 -29.21 39.13 -14.98
CA ILE A 149 -28.03 39.00 -15.84
C ILE A 149 -26.77 39.36 -15.06
N GLY A 150 -25.77 38.49 -15.13
CA GLY A 150 -24.45 38.66 -14.54
C GLY A 150 -23.47 39.17 -15.59
N ILE A 151 -22.64 40.15 -15.26
CA ILE A 151 -21.59 40.64 -16.18
C ILE A 151 -20.32 39.84 -15.97
N LEU A 152 -20.09 38.86 -16.83
CA LEU A 152 -18.92 37.99 -16.81
C LEU A 152 -17.81 38.54 -17.69
N ARG A 153 -16.68 38.91 -17.07
CA ARG A 153 -15.48 39.37 -17.78
C ARG A 153 -14.54 38.18 -18.01
N LEU A 154 -14.16 37.96 -19.25
CA LEU A 154 -13.36 36.84 -19.71
C LEU A 154 -12.09 37.31 -20.40
N ARG A 155 -11.05 36.47 -20.34
CA ARG A 155 -9.83 36.62 -21.16
C ARG A 155 -9.60 35.35 -21.94
N LEU A 156 -9.39 35.46 -23.26
CA LEU A 156 -8.98 34.31 -24.07
C LEU A 156 -7.63 33.78 -23.62
N LEU A 157 -7.52 32.46 -23.51
CA LEU A 157 -6.26 31.77 -23.21
C LEU A 157 -5.26 31.88 -24.37
N GLU A 158 -5.76 31.73 -25.59
CA GLU A 158 -4.98 31.89 -26.82
C GLU A 158 -5.10 33.31 -27.37
N SER A 159 -4.08 34.13 -27.14
CA SER A 159 -4.05 35.53 -27.61
C SER A 159 -3.89 35.68 -29.12
N SER A 160 -3.47 34.62 -29.81
CA SER A 160 -3.34 34.57 -31.28
C SER A 160 -4.69 34.36 -31.98
N VAL A 161 -5.68 33.81 -31.28
CA VAL A 161 -6.99 33.49 -31.85
C VAL A 161 -7.96 34.62 -31.56
N ASN A 162 -8.52 35.22 -32.61
CA ASN A 162 -9.59 36.19 -32.46
C ASN A 162 -10.95 35.47 -32.48
N TRP A 163 -11.75 35.68 -31.44
CA TRP A 163 -13.14 35.22 -31.45
C TRP A 163 -13.97 36.10 -32.38
N GLY A 164 -14.45 35.54 -33.49
CA GLY A 164 -15.08 36.31 -34.57
C GLY A 164 -16.58 36.62 -34.39
N VAL A 165 -17.05 36.75 -33.14
CA VAL A 165 -18.48 36.96 -32.80
C VAL A 165 -18.77 38.43 -32.55
N ALA A 166 -19.88 38.93 -33.10
CA ALA A 166 -20.28 40.34 -32.98
C ALA A 166 -20.94 40.65 -31.63
N ASN A 167 -20.80 41.88 -31.14
CA ASN A 167 -21.52 42.37 -29.97
C ASN A 167 -23.05 42.29 -30.21
N GLY A 168 -23.81 41.92 -29.18
CA GLY A 168 -25.26 41.68 -29.23
C GLY A 168 -25.66 40.28 -29.68
N THR A 169 -24.71 39.40 -30.00
CA THR A 169 -25.01 38.02 -30.39
C THR A 169 -25.33 37.17 -29.15
N TRP A 170 -26.46 36.45 -29.17
CA TRP A 170 -26.81 35.46 -28.16
C TRP A 170 -26.15 34.11 -28.44
N ILE A 171 -25.63 33.48 -27.40
CA ILE A 171 -24.90 32.22 -27.46
C ILE A 171 -25.34 31.25 -26.36
N ARG A 172 -25.01 29.99 -26.57
CA ARG A 172 -25.18 28.91 -25.59
C ARG A 172 -23.79 28.46 -25.09
N LEU A 173 -23.53 28.67 -23.81
CA LEU A 173 -22.35 28.18 -23.10
C LEU A 173 -22.64 26.75 -22.64
N GLU A 174 -22.04 25.77 -23.30
CA GLU A 174 -22.08 24.36 -22.91
C GLU A 174 -20.68 23.73 -22.96
N SER A 175 -20.39 22.88 -21.99
CA SER A 175 -19.17 22.08 -21.94
C SER A 175 -19.35 20.80 -22.76
N LYS A 176 -19.33 20.90 -24.10
CA LYS A 176 -19.44 19.73 -25.00
C LYS A 176 -18.10 19.09 -25.37
N GLU A 177 -16.99 19.69 -24.98
CA GLU A 177 -15.67 19.24 -25.42
C GLU A 177 -15.09 18.12 -24.54
N MET A 178 -14.54 17.11 -25.20
CA MET A 178 -13.89 15.97 -24.55
C MET A 178 -12.46 16.28 -24.04
N GLU A 179 -11.80 17.31 -24.59
CA GLU A 179 -10.41 17.66 -24.26
C GLU A 179 -10.30 19.11 -23.74
N GLY A 180 -9.50 19.30 -22.68
CA GLY A 180 -9.27 20.61 -22.07
C GLY A 180 -8.21 21.44 -22.79
N PRO A 181 -8.01 22.71 -22.38
CA PRO A 181 -6.99 23.59 -22.97
C PRO A 181 -5.58 23.03 -22.78
N SER A 182 -4.78 23.03 -23.84
CA SER A 182 -3.39 22.55 -23.84
C SER A 182 -2.50 23.28 -22.83
N GLN A 183 -2.84 24.52 -22.49
CA GLN A 183 -2.12 25.33 -21.49
C GLN A 183 -2.23 24.77 -20.06
N LEU A 184 -3.18 23.87 -19.79
CA LEU A 184 -3.26 23.15 -18.52
C LEU A 184 -2.38 21.89 -18.50
N HIS A 185 -1.95 21.38 -19.65
CA HIS A 185 -1.17 20.15 -19.80
C HIS A 185 0.23 20.43 -20.34
N VAL A 186 1.02 21.20 -19.59
CA VAL A 186 2.40 21.56 -19.99
C VAL A 186 3.41 20.51 -19.54
N GLY A 187 3.24 19.97 -18.33
CA GLY A 187 4.13 18.94 -17.76
C GLY A 187 3.50 17.55 -17.71
N GLU A 188 4.26 16.61 -17.14
CA GLU A 188 3.89 15.19 -17.08
C GLU A 188 2.94 14.84 -15.92
N HIS A 189 3.05 15.53 -14.79
CA HIS A 189 2.40 15.15 -13.54
C HIS A 189 1.17 16.02 -13.27
N SER A 190 0.03 15.39 -13.02
CA SER A 190 -1.19 16.12 -12.66
C SER A 190 -1.21 16.47 -11.17
N ILE A 191 -1.56 17.72 -10.85
CA ILE A 191 -1.76 18.17 -9.45
C ILE A 191 -3.23 18.04 -9.00
N GLY A 192 -4.17 17.91 -9.94
CA GLY A 192 -5.60 17.94 -9.66
C GLY A 192 -6.42 18.36 -10.88
N GLN A 193 -7.69 18.72 -10.64
CA GLN A 193 -8.64 19.12 -11.70
C GLN A 193 -9.11 20.56 -11.51
N VAL A 194 -9.45 21.24 -12.61
CA VAL A 194 -10.05 22.58 -12.52
C VAL A 194 -11.45 22.47 -11.91
N VAL A 195 -11.73 23.26 -10.88
CA VAL A 195 -13.02 23.25 -10.19
C VAL A 195 -14.16 23.45 -11.19
N GLY A 196 -15.14 22.54 -11.16
CA GLY A 196 -16.31 22.57 -12.03
C GLY A 196 -16.11 21.97 -13.42
N THR A 197 -14.94 21.40 -13.73
CA THR A 197 -14.68 20.67 -14.97
C THR A 197 -13.88 19.38 -14.73
N PRO A 198 -13.92 18.40 -15.65
CA PRO A 198 -13.11 17.19 -15.54
C PRO A 198 -11.64 17.38 -15.99
N PHE A 199 -11.22 18.61 -16.32
CA PHE A 199 -9.92 18.85 -16.92
C PHE A 199 -8.80 18.86 -15.89
N ALA A 200 -7.82 17.98 -16.08
CA ALA A 200 -6.65 17.89 -15.21
C ALA A 200 -5.65 19.03 -15.48
N VAL A 201 -4.93 19.43 -14.43
CA VAL A 201 -3.85 20.42 -14.51
C VAL A 201 -2.52 19.72 -14.29
N CYS A 202 -1.65 19.78 -15.29
CA CYS A 202 -0.28 19.27 -15.27
C CYS A 202 0.71 20.43 -15.49
N PRO A 203 1.23 21.06 -14.41
CA PRO A 203 2.18 22.16 -14.53
C PRO A 203 3.55 21.69 -15.03
N ASP A 204 4.30 22.60 -15.65
CA ASP A 204 5.72 22.39 -15.97
C ASP A 204 6.58 22.36 -14.70
N ASN A 205 7.81 21.86 -14.82
CA ASN A 205 8.82 21.94 -13.77
C ASN A 205 9.10 23.42 -13.40
N GLY A 206 9.54 23.66 -12.18
CA GLY A 206 9.80 25.00 -11.63
C GLY A 206 8.56 25.63 -10.98
N LEU A 207 7.60 24.83 -10.50
CA LEU A 207 6.41 25.33 -9.81
C LEU A 207 6.76 25.93 -8.45
N TYR A 208 6.32 27.16 -8.17
CA TYR A 208 6.41 27.74 -6.84
C TYR A 208 5.05 27.73 -6.13
N ALA A 209 4.97 27.10 -4.96
CA ALA A 209 3.76 27.07 -4.15
C ALA A 209 3.98 27.76 -2.81
N HIS A 210 3.02 28.59 -2.39
CA HIS A 210 2.95 29.12 -1.03
C HIS A 210 1.70 28.58 -0.36
N LEU A 211 1.84 27.57 0.50
CA LEU A 211 0.74 26.80 1.07
C LEU A 211 0.89 26.66 2.60
N PRO A 212 0.19 27.50 3.38
CA PRO A 212 0.20 27.42 4.85
C PRO A 212 -0.46 26.14 5.40
N SER A 213 -1.47 25.62 4.71
CA SER A 213 -2.19 24.38 5.06
C SER A 213 -1.28 23.15 4.88
N SER A 214 -1.13 22.33 5.93
CA SER A 214 -0.37 21.08 5.83
C SER A 214 -1.03 20.03 4.94
N VAL A 215 -2.36 20.08 4.81
CA VAL A 215 -3.12 19.15 3.97
C VAL A 215 -2.81 19.42 2.50
N ASP A 216 -2.90 20.69 2.06
CA ASP A 216 -2.67 21.07 0.67
C ASP A 216 -1.22 20.76 0.24
N ARG A 217 -0.26 20.99 1.15
CA ARG A 217 1.14 20.60 0.93
C ARG A 217 1.29 19.10 0.74
N THR A 218 0.71 18.30 1.64
CA THR A 218 0.79 16.84 1.57
C THR A 218 0.16 16.31 0.28
N LEU A 219 -0.98 16.85 -0.13
CA LEU A 219 -1.62 16.52 -1.41
C LEU A 219 -0.70 16.87 -2.59
N LEU A 220 -0.17 18.08 -2.63
CA LEU A 220 0.73 18.52 -3.71
C LEU A 220 2.01 17.68 -3.79
N VAL A 221 2.65 17.38 -2.66
CA VAL A 221 3.80 16.48 -2.58
C VAL A 221 3.44 15.08 -3.06
N SER A 222 2.25 14.56 -2.70
CA SER A 222 1.80 13.25 -3.16
C SER A 222 1.61 13.18 -4.66
N SER A 223 1.09 14.24 -5.28
CA SER A 223 0.82 14.28 -6.72
C SER A 223 2.09 14.45 -7.55
N LEU A 224 3.04 15.27 -7.08
CA LEU A 224 4.29 15.55 -7.81
C LEU A 224 5.45 14.63 -7.41
N GLY A 225 5.28 13.81 -6.37
CA GLY A 225 6.36 13.03 -5.76
C GLY A 225 6.67 11.68 -6.40
N ASN A 226 5.96 11.28 -7.46
CA ASN A 226 6.17 9.99 -8.10
C ASN A 226 7.52 9.94 -8.83
N HIS A 227 8.41 8.99 -8.52
CA HIS A 227 9.78 8.90 -9.04
C HIS A 227 10.66 10.14 -8.81
N ALA A 228 10.31 11.01 -7.86
CA ALA A 228 11.09 12.19 -7.50
C ALA A 228 11.64 12.08 -6.08
N GLN A 229 12.76 12.78 -5.83
CA GLN A 229 13.31 12.93 -4.49
C GLN A 229 12.49 13.96 -3.71
N LEU A 230 12.08 13.59 -2.50
CA LEU A 230 11.27 14.43 -1.64
C LEU A 230 12.10 15.04 -0.53
N MET A 231 11.85 16.31 -0.22
CA MET A 231 12.29 16.96 0.99
C MET A 231 11.05 17.53 1.68
N THR A 232 10.59 16.92 2.78
CA THR A 232 9.26 17.19 3.36
C THR A 232 9.23 17.14 4.89
N GLU A 233 8.28 17.86 5.51
CA GLU A 233 7.95 17.75 6.93
C GLU A 233 7.03 16.56 7.25
N SER A 234 6.36 15.98 6.25
CA SER A 234 5.33 14.95 6.47
C SER A 234 5.94 13.55 6.64
N LEU A 235 5.68 12.95 7.79
CA LEU A 235 6.03 11.55 8.09
C LEU A 235 5.21 10.54 7.28
N SER A 236 4.17 10.98 6.56
CA SER A 236 3.38 10.09 5.69
C SER A 236 4.19 9.51 4.53
N PHE A 237 5.36 10.08 4.20
CA PHE A 237 6.19 9.65 3.08
C PHE A 237 7.39 8.78 3.47
N SER A 238 7.86 8.85 4.72
CA SER A 238 8.95 8.01 5.25
C SER A 238 9.04 8.16 6.77
N ASN A 239 9.57 7.14 7.45
CA ASN A 239 9.95 7.19 8.86
C ASN A 239 11.47 7.08 9.06
N HIS A 240 12.26 6.94 7.99
CA HIS A 240 13.71 6.75 8.08
C HIS A 240 14.43 8.10 8.15
N ARG A 241 15.33 8.25 9.14
CA ARG A 241 16.13 9.47 9.36
C ARG A 241 17.57 9.33 8.85
N SER A 242 17.74 8.71 7.69
CA SER A 242 19.05 8.51 7.06
C SER A 242 19.42 9.65 6.12
N LEU A 243 20.69 10.05 6.11
CA LEU A 243 21.25 11.02 5.16
C LEU A 243 22.56 10.50 4.54
N PRO A 244 22.78 10.70 3.23
CA PRO A 244 24.06 10.50 2.57
C PRO A 244 25.16 11.32 3.20
N ILE A 245 26.30 10.67 3.36
CA ILE A 245 27.49 11.31 3.92
C ILE A 245 28.00 12.46 3.04
N ASP A 246 27.68 12.46 1.75
CA ASP A 246 28.14 13.47 0.78
C ASP A 246 27.53 14.86 0.99
N ILE A 247 26.40 14.97 1.69
CA ILE A 247 25.80 16.26 2.12
C ILE A 247 26.79 17.06 3.00
N LEU A 248 27.71 16.38 3.68
CA LEU A 248 28.75 17.03 4.47
C LEU A 248 29.75 17.81 3.61
N GLY A 249 29.83 17.55 2.31
CA GLY A 249 30.65 18.31 1.35
C GLY A 249 30.22 19.78 1.29
N PRO A 250 29.00 20.08 0.80
CA PRO A 250 28.43 21.44 0.82
C PRO A 250 28.46 22.08 2.21
N TRP A 251 28.10 21.34 3.26
CA TRP A 251 28.13 21.83 4.64
C TRP A 251 29.53 22.28 5.09
N MET A 252 30.57 21.48 4.83
CA MET A 252 31.95 21.86 5.12
C MET A 252 32.43 23.05 4.29
N ARG A 253 31.94 23.23 3.05
CA ARG A 253 32.25 24.40 2.21
C ARG A 253 31.65 25.67 2.81
N LYS A 254 30.37 25.66 3.17
CA LYS A 254 29.67 26.83 3.73
C LYS A 254 30.15 27.21 5.13
N ARG A 255 30.48 26.23 5.98
CA ARG A 255 30.99 26.46 7.34
C ARG A 255 32.41 27.02 7.39
N HIS A 256 33.26 26.61 6.45
CA HIS A 256 34.68 26.98 6.44
C HIS A 256 35.11 27.61 5.10
N PRO A 257 34.55 28.78 4.73
CA PRO A 257 34.77 29.38 3.41
C PRO A 257 36.23 29.80 3.20
N ARG A 258 36.93 30.17 4.28
CA ARG A 258 38.33 30.63 4.27
C ARG A 258 39.37 29.50 4.26
N LEU A 259 38.95 28.24 4.38
CA LEU A 259 39.87 27.10 4.45
C LEU A 259 40.20 26.59 3.03
N SER A 260 41.46 26.22 2.78
CA SER A 260 41.85 25.68 1.47
C SER A 260 41.09 24.38 1.13
N THR A 261 40.89 24.13 -0.16
CA THR A 261 40.17 22.94 -0.66
C THR A 261 40.82 21.64 -0.18
N ALA A 262 42.15 21.56 -0.19
CA ALA A 262 42.90 20.42 0.32
C ALA A 262 42.66 20.15 1.81
N LYS A 263 42.69 21.20 2.66
CA LYS A 263 42.40 21.07 4.09
C LYS A 263 40.93 20.72 4.35
N ARG A 264 39.99 21.21 3.52
CA ARG A 264 38.56 20.85 3.61
C ARG A 264 38.33 19.38 3.30
N LYS A 265 38.88 18.88 2.19
CA LYS A 265 38.83 17.46 1.82
C LYS A 265 39.46 16.55 2.87
N ALA A 266 40.58 16.96 3.48
CA ALA A 266 41.21 16.19 4.56
C ALA A 266 40.31 16.09 5.80
N ARG A 267 39.69 17.20 6.23
CA ARG A 267 38.74 17.21 7.35
C ARG A 267 37.47 16.41 7.05
N LEU A 268 36.91 16.56 5.85
CA LEU A 268 35.74 15.81 5.40
C LEU A 268 36.02 14.30 5.43
N ARG A 269 37.14 13.84 4.83
CA ARG A 269 37.53 12.42 4.88
C ARG A 269 37.65 11.86 6.31
N SER A 270 38.20 12.66 7.24
CA SER A 270 38.29 12.26 8.64
C SER A 270 36.91 12.17 9.31
N LEU A 271 36.00 13.09 8.99
CA LEU A 271 34.64 13.13 9.53
C LEU A 271 33.79 11.98 8.98
N THR A 272 33.81 11.77 7.66
CA THR A 272 33.14 10.67 6.95
C THR A 272 33.56 9.31 7.52
N ARG A 273 34.86 9.07 7.70
CA ARG A 273 35.36 7.81 8.26
C ARG A 273 34.84 7.56 9.68
N TRP A 274 34.82 8.60 10.51
CA TRP A 274 34.30 8.50 11.88
C TRP A 274 32.79 8.23 11.90
N LEU A 275 32.01 8.91 11.05
CA LEU A 275 30.54 8.75 11.00
C LEU A 275 30.09 7.40 10.44
N LEU A 276 30.77 6.85 9.43
CA LEU A 276 30.38 5.58 8.80
C LEU A 276 30.90 4.35 9.57
N THR A 277 32.16 4.39 10.02
CA THR A 277 32.84 3.19 10.55
C THR A 277 33.05 3.21 12.05
N GLY A 278 32.80 4.35 12.71
CA GLY A 278 33.20 4.59 14.10
C GLY A 278 34.72 4.65 14.32
N ARG A 279 35.54 4.41 13.28
CA ARG A 279 37.00 4.37 13.34
C ARG A 279 37.60 5.74 13.02
N GLY A 280 38.63 6.13 13.78
CA GLY A 280 39.42 7.34 13.53
C GLY A 280 39.38 8.36 14.67
N LYS A 281 40.06 9.50 14.46
CA LYS A 281 40.12 10.57 15.47
C LYS A 281 38.76 11.25 15.60
N GLN A 282 38.18 11.17 16.79
CA GLN A 282 36.89 11.80 17.09
C GLN A 282 36.95 13.31 16.82
N PRO A 283 35.94 13.88 16.14
CA PRO A 283 35.89 15.31 15.87
C PRO A 283 35.73 16.12 17.16
N HIS A 284 36.31 17.33 17.16
CA HIS A 284 36.22 18.27 18.29
C HIS A 284 34.75 18.56 18.66
N LEU A 285 34.49 18.81 19.95
CA LEU A 285 33.14 19.01 20.50
C LEU A 285 32.33 20.08 19.75
N ASN A 286 32.97 21.18 19.36
CA ASN A 286 32.33 22.27 18.62
C ASN A 286 31.85 21.85 17.22
N LEU A 287 32.55 20.92 16.57
CA LEU A 287 32.14 20.39 15.26
C LEU A 287 30.95 19.42 15.42
N ARG A 288 30.96 18.59 16.47
CA ARG A 288 29.85 17.67 16.78
C ARG A 288 28.57 18.43 17.14
N ARG A 289 28.67 19.44 18.01
CA ARG A 289 27.52 20.28 18.38
C ARG A 289 26.91 20.97 17.17
N ALA A 290 27.74 21.44 16.24
CA ALA A 290 27.25 22.06 15.02
C ALA A 290 26.60 21.06 14.05
N LEU A 291 27.18 19.87 13.90
CA LEU A 291 26.58 18.81 13.09
C LEU A 291 25.18 18.45 13.62
N LEU A 292 25.07 18.27 14.93
CA LEU A 292 23.79 18.01 15.60
C LEU A 292 22.82 19.19 15.50
N ALA A 293 23.31 20.42 15.57
CA ALA A 293 22.47 21.61 15.42
C ALA A 293 21.88 21.75 14.01
N ASP A 294 22.62 21.32 12.97
CA ASP A 294 22.18 21.49 11.58
C ASP A 294 21.38 20.31 11.03
N PHE A 295 21.68 19.08 11.45
CA PHE A 295 21.05 17.87 10.90
C PHE A 295 20.24 17.07 11.92
N GLY A 296 20.37 17.36 13.22
CA GLY A 296 19.81 16.55 14.30
C GLY A 296 20.51 15.20 14.46
N GLU A 297 19.84 14.26 15.13
CA GLU A 297 20.30 12.87 15.22
C GLU A 297 19.93 12.11 13.93
N ARG A 298 20.95 11.72 13.16
CA ARG A 298 20.81 11.08 11.84
C ARG A 298 21.72 9.88 11.68
N THR A 299 21.24 8.90 10.93
CA THR A 299 22.06 7.78 10.46
C THR A 299 22.73 8.18 9.15
N TRP A 300 24.06 8.03 9.07
CA TRP A 300 24.82 8.39 7.88
C TRP A 300 25.11 7.16 7.04
N VAL A 301 24.92 7.28 5.72
CA VAL A 301 25.08 6.17 4.76
C VAL A 301 26.01 6.56 3.62
N GLU A 302 26.70 5.57 3.04
CA GLU A 302 27.70 5.76 1.97
C GLU A 302 27.08 5.82 0.55
N HIS A 303 25.75 5.84 0.45
CA HIS A 303 25.03 5.96 -0.83
C HIS A 303 25.24 7.33 -1.46
N SER A 304 25.84 7.35 -2.66
CA SER A 304 26.34 8.58 -3.29
C SER A 304 25.32 9.28 -4.19
N ASN A 305 24.29 8.56 -4.66
CA ASN A 305 23.51 9.02 -5.83
C ASN A 305 22.01 9.21 -5.61
N ALA A 306 21.41 8.68 -4.53
CA ALA A 306 19.96 8.77 -4.39
C ALA A 306 19.46 8.67 -2.95
N ILE A 307 18.61 9.62 -2.54
CA ILE A 307 17.72 9.54 -1.38
C ILE A 307 16.31 9.65 -1.93
N ASP A 308 15.40 8.81 -1.49
CA ASP A 308 13.99 8.94 -1.84
C ASP A 308 13.31 10.07 -1.04
N VAL A 309 13.38 10.01 0.30
CA VAL A 309 12.80 11.06 1.19
C VAL A 309 13.83 11.60 2.17
N VAL A 310 13.95 12.93 2.21
CA VAL A 310 14.60 13.70 3.27
C VAL A 310 13.54 14.28 4.21
N LEU A 311 13.45 13.73 5.41
CA LEU A 311 12.58 14.27 6.46
C LEU A 311 13.20 15.51 7.12
N LEU A 312 12.49 16.64 7.09
CA LEU A 312 12.97 17.93 7.59
C LEU A 312 12.97 18.06 9.11
N GLU A 313 12.37 17.11 9.83
CA GLU A 313 12.25 17.18 11.29
C GLU A 313 13.63 17.24 11.98
N GLY A 314 13.92 18.30 12.72
CA GLY A 314 15.20 18.48 13.41
C GLY A 314 16.36 18.91 12.51
N ILE A 315 16.12 19.22 11.23
CA ILE A 315 17.09 19.86 10.34
C ILE A 315 16.97 21.39 10.49
N SER A 316 18.11 22.08 10.55
CA SER A 316 18.15 23.55 10.54
C SER A 316 17.97 24.10 9.13
N GLN A 317 17.60 25.38 9.01
CA GLN A 317 17.56 26.06 7.71
C GLN A 317 18.92 25.98 6.99
N HIS A 318 20.03 26.08 7.73
CA HIS A 318 21.37 25.93 7.16
C HIS A 318 21.64 24.50 6.64
N GLY A 319 21.25 23.48 7.40
CA GLY A 319 21.33 22.08 6.99
C GLY A 319 20.52 21.81 5.72
N ALA A 320 19.30 22.35 5.63
CA ALA A 320 18.43 22.27 4.46
C ALA A 320 19.04 22.91 3.21
N ILE A 321 19.66 24.09 3.33
CA ILE A 321 20.41 24.72 2.22
C ILE A 321 21.49 23.77 1.68
N CYS A 322 22.23 23.11 2.57
CA CYS A 322 23.28 22.17 2.18
C CYS A 322 22.72 20.92 1.49
N ILE A 323 21.56 20.44 1.92
CA ILE A 323 20.87 19.31 1.29
C ILE A 323 20.41 19.67 -0.12
N VAL A 324 19.75 20.83 -0.30
CA VAL A 324 19.31 21.30 -1.63
C VAL A 324 20.51 21.49 -2.56
N GLU A 325 21.61 22.07 -2.06
CA GLU A 325 22.84 22.23 -2.85
C GLU A 325 23.43 20.87 -3.25
N TRP A 326 23.45 19.90 -2.34
CA TRP A 326 23.88 18.53 -2.64
C TRP A 326 22.96 17.86 -3.68
N MET A 327 21.63 17.93 -3.52
CA MET A 327 20.67 17.38 -4.47
C MET A 327 20.87 17.97 -5.88
N LEU A 328 21.13 19.27 -5.96
CA LEU A 328 21.42 19.93 -7.24
C LEU A 328 22.77 19.52 -7.85
N GLU A 329 23.82 19.34 -7.05
CA GLU A 329 25.18 19.06 -7.55
C GLU A 329 25.46 17.57 -7.80
N SER A 330 24.82 16.66 -7.05
CA SER A 330 25.20 15.24 -6.97
C SER A 330 24.13 14.27 -7.47
N THR A 331 22.91 14.73 -7.78
CA THR A 331 21.83 13.87 -8.27
C THR A 331 21.31 14.35 -9.62
N SER A 332 20.71 13.44 -10.40
CA SER A 332 20.03 13.75 -11.67
C SER A 332 18.51 13.58 -11.61
N PHE A 333 17.96 13.27 -10.43
CA PHE A 333 16.54 13.04 -10.24
C PHE A 333 15.76 14.34 -10.17
N ASP A 334 14.48 14.24 -10.53
CA ASP A 334 13.50 15.27 -10.21
C ASP A 334 13.32 15.40 -8.70
N MET A 335 12.91 16.58 -8.26
CA MET A 335 12.79 16.88 -6.84
C MET A 335 11.57 17.72 -6.49
N VAL A 336 10.97 17.43 -5.34
CA VAL A 336 9.91 18.22 -4.72
C VAL A 336 10.41 18.64 -3.34
N ILE A 337 10.48 19.95 -3.11
CA ILE A 337 11.12 20.51 -1.92
C ILE A 337 10.11 21.36 -1.15
N GLU A 338 9.85 20.97 0.10
CA GLU A 338 9.19 21.81 1.08
C GLU A 338 10.22 22.67 1.83
N TRP A 339 9.83 23.91 2.09
CA TRP A 339 10.61 24.92 2.77
C TRP A 339 9.80 25.51 3.95
N PRO A 340 9.97 24.95 5.17
CA PRO A 340 9.15 25.31 6.32
C PRO A 340 9.57 26.59 7.04
N TRP A 341 10.65 27.25 6.63
CA TRP A 341 11.14 28.46 7.27
C TRP A 341 10.53 29.71 6.64
N ALA A 342 10.15 30.69 7.49
CA ALA A 342 9.54 31.95 7.03
C ALA A 342 10.51 32.81 6.20
N VAL A 343 11.81 32.70 6.49
CA VAL A 343 12.86 33.38 5.75
C VAL A 343 13.56 32.37 4.83
N VAL A 344 13.99 32.84 3.67
CA VAL A 344 14.84 32.10 2.74
C VAL A 344 16.17 32.82 2.71
N ASP A 345 17.18 32.27 3.39
CA ASP A 345 18.49 32.92 3.54
C ASP A 345 19.32 32.90 2.25
N ASP A 346 19.11 31.89 1.40
CA ASP A 346 19.83 31.70 0.14
C ASP A 346 18.86 31.71 -1.06
N VAL A 347 18.26 32.88 -1.32
CA VAL A 347 17.36 33.12 -2.46
C VAL A 347 18.00 32.70 -3.80
N PRO A 348 19.29 33.00 -4.08
CA PRO A 348 19.93 32.57 -5.33
C PRO A 348 19.95 31.04 -5.52
N LEU A 349 20.07 30.26 -4.45
CA LEU A 349 19.98 28.80 -4.53
C LEU A 349 18.58 28.33 -4.92
N MET A 350 17.53 28.95 -4.36
CA MET A 350 16.14 28.62 -4.70
C MET A 350 15.78 29.03 -6.13
N GLU A 351 16.30 30.16 -6.62
CA GLU A 351 16.17 30.56 -8.03
C GLU A 351 16.83 29.53 -8.96
N ARG A 352 18.05 29.10 -8.62
CA ARG A 352 18.74 28.03 -9.36
C ARG A 352 17.99 26.70 -9.30
N LEU A 353 17.38 26.39 -8.17
CA LEU A 353 16.57 25.19 -7.99
C LEU A 353 15.36 25.21 -8.94
N LEU A 354 14.57 26.28 -8.92
CA LEU A 354 13.40 26.44 -9.78
C LEU A 354 13.79 26.43 -11.27
N ALA A 355 14.88 27.11 -11.64
CA ALA A 355 15.38 27.16 -13.01
C ALA A 355 16.15 25.89 -13.46
N SER A 356 16.32 24.88 -12.59
CA SER A 356 17.13 23.69 -12.88
C SER A 356 16.52 22.72 -13.90
N GLY A 357 15.21 22.85 -14.17
CA GLY A 357 14.43 21.89 -14.94
C GLY A 357 14.16 20.57 -14.21
N ARG A 358 14.72 20.35 -13.01
CA ARG A 358 14.52 19.14 -12.18
C ARG A 358 13.64 19.39 -10.96
N CYS A 359 13.57 20.63 -10.50
CA CYS A 359 12.64 20.97 -9.43
C CYS A 359 11.23 20.92 -10.00
N ARG A 360 10.41 19.95 -9.58
CA ARG A 360 9.00 19.92 -9.94
C ARG A 360 8.24 20.99 -9.19
N CYS A 361 8.48 21.09 -7.88
CA CYS A 361 7.88 22.13 -7.05
C CYS A 361 8.73 22.53 -5.83
N LEU A 362 8.76 23.83 -5.56
CA LEU A 362 9.22 24.41 -4.30
C LEU A 362 8.00 24.92 -3.50
N ILE A 363 7.80 24.39 -2.31
CA ILE A 363 6.62 24.65 -1.47
C ILE A 363 7.05 25.41 -0.21
N THR A 364 6.60 26.65 -0.03
CA THR A 364 6.81 27.43 1.20
C THR A 364 5.57 27.38 2.08
N SER A 365 5.74 27.28 3.41
CA SER A 365 4.61 27.15 4.35
C SER A 365 4.45 28.29 5.36
N ARG A 366 5.50 29.09 5.57
CA ARG A 366 5.52 30.18 6.56
C ARG A 366 6.04 31.47 5.92
N GLY A 367 5.70 32.60 6.52
CA GLY A 367 6.11 33.93 6.04
C GLY A 367 5.22 34.42 4.89
N GLU A 368 5.65 35.50 4.23
CA GLU A 368 4.97 36.04 3.06
C GLU A 368 5.41 35.31 1.79
N ALA A 369 4.50 35.20 0.83
CA ALA A 369 4.82 34.64 -0.48
C ALA A 369 5.90 35.46 -1.17
N LYS A 370 6.91 34.77 -1.74
CA LYS A 370 8.03 35.39 -2.43
C LYS A 370 7.85 35.36 -3.93
N GLU A 371 8.39 36.37 -4.59
CA GLU A 371 8.45 36.40 -6.04
C GLU A 371 9.81 35.85 -6.51
N PHE A 372 9.78 34.71 -7.20
CA PHE A 372 10.95 34.13 -7.85
C PHE A 372 10.92 34.39 -9.36
N SER A 373 12.08 34.66 -9.96
CA SER A 373 12.21 34.87 -11.40
C SER A 373 12.25 33.57 -12.21
N GLY A 374 12.81 32.50 -11.64
CA GLY A 374 12.94 31.18 -12.26
C GLY A 374 11.71 30.28 -12.15
N LYS A 375 10.58 30.80 -11.64
CA LYS A 375 9.32 30.04 -11.49
C LYS A 375 8.60 29.90 -12.84
N SER A 376 8.05 28.73 -13.13
CA SER A 376 7.20 28.51 -14.31
C SER A 376 5.75 28.91 -14.05
N ALA A 377 5.25 28.63 -12.85
CA ALA A 377 3.89 28.94 -12.41
C ALA A 377 3.84 29.15 -10.88
N THR A 378 2.72 29.67 -10.38
CA THR A 378 2.49 29.86 -8.94
C THR A 378 1.22 29.22 -8.41
N LEU A 379 1.29 28.70 -7.18
CA LEU A 379 0.16 28.20 -6.42
C LEU A 379 -0.02 29.00 -5.13
N PHE A 380 -1.25 29.45 -4.90
CA PHE A 380 -1.66 30.18 -3.69
C PHE A 380 -2.81 29.46 -2.98
N PRO A 381 -2.95 29.63 -1.66
CA PRO A 381 -4.01 28.96 -0.91
C PRO A 381 -5.36 29.64 -1.21
N THR A 382 -6.44 28.90 -1.02
CA THR A 382 -7.80 29.46 -0.99
C THR A 382 -8.42 29.24 0.39
N ASP A 383 -9.63 29.75 0.59
CA ASP A 383 -10.46 29.52 1.77
C ASP A 383 -11.08 28.12 1.82
N GLN A 384 -11.05 27.38 0.71
CA GLN A 384 -11.59 26.03 0.59
C GLN A 384 -10.47 24.99 0.72
N LEU A 385 -10.74 23.94 1.52
CA LEU A 385 -9.81 22.83 1.72
C LEU A 385 -9.49 22.13 0.38
N ALA A 386 -8.23 21.75 0.17
CA ALA A 386 -7.75 21.08 -1.03
C ALA A 386 -7.99 21.88 -2.33
N THR A 387 -8.38 23.16 -2.25
CA THR A 387 -8.55 24.01 -3.42
C THR A 387 -7.46 25.08 -3.44
N VAL A 388 -6.74 25.17 -4.55
CA VAL A 388 -5.62 26.10 -4.73
C VAL A 388 -5.82 26.99 -5.95
N SER A 389 -5.29 28.20 -5.87
CA SER A 389 -5.27 29.14 -6.99
C SER A 389 -4.00 28.92 -7.81
N TYR A 390 -4.14 28.30 -8.98
CA TYR A 390 -3.07 28.08 -9.96
C TYR A 390 -2.96 29.25 -10.94
N ARG A 391 -1.76 29.83 -11.03
CA ARG A 391 -1.44 30.95 -11.92
C ARG A 391 -0.23 30.59 -12.79
N PRO A 392 -0.45 30.09 -14.03
CA PRO A 392 0.64 29.81 -14.96
C PRO A 392 1.27 31.09 -15.53
N GLN A 393 0.52 32.18 -15.61
CA GLN A 393 1.01 33.51 -15.99
C GLN A 393 0.31 34.57 -15.14
N GLU A 394 0.86 35.79 -15.05
CA GLU A 394 0.33 36.87 -14.21
C GLU A 394 -1.16 37.21 -14.48
N PHE A 395 -1.67 36.90 -15.68
CA PHE A 395 -3.01 37.27 -16.11
C PHE A 395 -4.05 36.14 -16.04
N TYR A 396 -3.65 34.90 -15.72
CA TYR A 396 -4.54 33.74 -15.70
C TYR A 396 -4.57 33.13 -14.30
N GLU A 397 -5.77 32.87 -13.78
CA GLU A 397 -5.96 32.25 -12.48
C GLU A 397 -7.03 31.15 -12.58
N PHE A 398 -6.66 29.94 -12.19
CA PHE A 398 -7.52 28.77 -12.14
C PHE A 398 -7.72 28.34 -10.70
N ARG A 399 -8.92 27.88 -10.36
CA ARG A 399 -9.14 27.13 -9.12
C ARG A 399 -8.94 25.65 -9.43
N VAL A 400 -8.03 25.01 -8.72
CA VAL A 400 -7.69 23.61 -8.89
C VAL A 400 -8.01 22.87 -7.61
N GLU A 401 -8.81 21.81 -7.72
CA GLU A 401 -9.04 20.85 -6.65
C GLU A 401 -7.91 19.83 -6.66
N LEU A 402 -7.09 19.85 -5.62
CA LEU A 402 -5.97 18.94 -5.42
C LEU A 402 -6.50 17.52 -5.19
N GLN A 403 -5.94 16.58 -5.92
CA GLN A 403 -6.26 15.17 -5.75
C GLN A 403 -5.14 14.45 -5.01
N ARG A 404 -5.51 13.43 -4.24
CA ARG A 404 -4.53 12.54 -3.61
C ARG A 404 -4.10 11.48 -4.61
N SER A 405 -2.81 11.40 -4.90
CA SER A 405 -2.27 10.23 -5.62
C SER A 405 -2.18 9.04 -4.65
N SER A 406 -2.82 7.92 -4.98
CA SER A 406 -2.74 6.66 -4.22
C SER A 406 -1.50 5.82 -4.55
N THR A 407 -0.75 6.21 -5.58
CA THR A 407 0.42 5.49 -6.08
C THR A 407 1.64 6.39 -6.02
N ARG A 408 2.56 6.05 -5.12
CA ARG A 408 3.92 6.60 -5.11
C ARG A 408 4.90 5.46 -5.35
N SER A 409 5.67 5.58 -6.41
CA SER A 409 6.83 4.72 -6.67
C SER A 409 8.10 5.50 -6.38
N GLU A 410 9.00 4.91 -5.58
CA GLU A 410 10.32 5.49 -5.30
C GLU A 410 11.18 5.58 -6.57
N PRO A 411 12.19 6.47 -6.62
CA PRO A 411 13.15 6.50 -7.72
C PRO A 411 13.96 5.20 -7.77
N GLU A 412 13.96 4.54 -8.93
CA GLU A 412 14.49 3.18 -9.15
C GLU A 412 15.97 2.97 -8.72
N ALA A 413 16.75 4.04 -8.63
CA ALA A 413 18.18 3.99 -8.36
C ALA A 413 18.57 3.90 -6.87
N THR A 414 17.63 4.04 -5.92
CA THR A 414 17.90 3.81 -4.48
C THR A 414 17.82 2.34 -4.10
N ARG A 415 17.14 1.56 -4.92
CA ARG A 415 16.72 0.20 -4.61
C ARG A 415 17.83 -0.75 -4.99
N GLU A 416 18.27 -1.62 -4.09
CA GLU A 416 19.23 -2.72 -4.37
C GLU A 416 18.70 -4.12 -4.01
N GLY A 417 17.64 -4.20 -3.21
CA GLY A 417 17.00 -5.46 -2.82
C GLY A 417 16.48 -6.30 -4.00
N ILE A 418 16.66 -7.61 -3.88
CA ILE A 418 16.05 -8.65 -4.73
C ILE A 418 15.49 -9.77 -3.82
N PRO A 419 14.41 -10.45 -4.22
CA PRO A 419 13.84 -11.54 -3.42
C PRO A 419 14.73 -12.79 -3.46
N HIS A 420 14.92 -13.44 -2.32
CA HIS A 420 15.56 -14.76 -2.26
C HIS A 420 14.60 -15.90 -2.60
N SER A 421 13.30 -15.71 -2.31
CA SER A 421 12.24 -16.71 -2.53
C SER A 421 10.96 -16.09 -3.09
N ALA A 422 10.10 -16.93 -3.66
CA ALA A 422 8.77 -16.53 -4.10
C ALA A 422 7.93 -15.92 -2.96
N LYS A 423 8.11 -16.42 -1.72
CA LYS A 423 7.43 -15.89 -0.54
C LYS A 423 7.81 -14.44 -0.26
N GLU A 424 9.09 -14.10 -0.34
CA GLU A 424 9.55 -12.71 -0.17
C GLU A 424 9.01 -11.81 -1.28
N LEU A 425 9.02 -12.28 -2.54
CA LEU A 425 8.44 -11.53 -3.66
C LEU A 425 6.95 -11.22 -3.41
N MET A 426 6.19 -12.22 -2.95
CA MET A 426 4.76 -12.06 -2.65
C MET A 426 4.53 -11.10 -1.48
N GLN A 427 5.34 -11.18 -0.42
CA GLN A 427 5.25 -10.26 0.72
C GLN A 427 5.60 -8.83 0.32
N TRP A 428 6.66 -8.63 -0.46
CA TRP A 428 7.04 -7.34 -1.03
C TRP A 428 5.94 -6.77 -1.94
N PHE A 429 5.34 -7.61 -2.78
CA PHE A 429 4.23 -7.19 -3.63
C PHE A 429 3.00 -6.80 -2.81
N GLN A 430 2.63 -7.58 -1.79
CA GLN A 430 1.53 -7.29 -0.87
C GLN A 430 1.75 -6.00 -0.07
N SER A 431 3.01 -5.61 0.16
CA SER A 431 3.36 -4.34 0.80
C SER A 431 3.23 -3.12 -0.14
N GLY A 432 2.77 -3.30 -1.37
CA GLY A 432 2.73 -2.27 -2.41
C GLY A 432 4.06 -2.06 -3.14
N GLY A 433 5.01 -2.98 -3.01
CA GLY A 433 6.29 -2.93 -3.74
C GLY A 433 7.29 -1.91 -3.18
N LEU A 434 7.19 -1.58 -1.89
CA LEU A 434 7.99 -0.56 -1.22
C LEU A 434 8.88 -1.09 -0.08
N ASP A 435 8.53 -2.21 0.54
CA ASP A 435 9.24 -2.71 1.72
C ASP A 435 10.46 -3.58 1.33
N GLU A 436 11.63 -2.95 1.17
CA GLU A 436 12.87 -3.68 0.89
C GLU A 436 13.39 -4.50 2.08
N THR A 437 12.89 -4.30 3.29
CA THR A 437 13.39 -5.03 4.48
C THR A 437 13.06 -6.52 4.44
N VAL A 438 12.06 -6.88 3.63
CA VAL A 438 11.62 -8.26 3.38
C VAL A 438 12.55 -8.99 2.40
N LEU A 439 13.31 -8.25 1.58
CA LEU A 439 14.13 -8.82 0.51
C LEU A 439 15.51 -9.20 1.04
N THR A 440 15.82 -10.50 1.06
CA THR A 440 17.09 -11.01 1.59
C THR A 440 18.05 -11.55 0.52
N GLY A 441 17.69 -11.42 -0.75
CA GLY A 441 18.46 -11.95 -1.87
C GLY A 441 19.83 -11.28 -2.05
N ASP A 442 20.79 -12.08 -2.47
CA ASP A 442 22.21 -11.72 -2.45
C ASP A 442 22.61 -10.82 -3.64
N ALA A 443 23.21 -9.66 -3.35
CA ALA A 443 23.62 -8.67 -4.35
C ALA A 443 24.84 -9.11 -5.21
N ALA A 444 25.33 -10.33 -5.03
CA ALA A 444 26.45 -10.91 -5.76
C ALA A 444 26.12 -11.32 -7.21
N THR A 445 24.87 -11.14 -7.66
CA THR A 445 24.47 -11.38 -9.05
C THR A 445 25.11 -10.35 -9.98
N SER A 446 25.35 -10.71 -11.25
CA SER A 446 25.83 -9.74 -12.23
C SER A 446 24.85 -8.56 -12.34
N LYS A 447 25.36 -7.34 -12.54
CA LYS A 447 24.52 -6.13 -12.61
C LYS A 447 23.41 -6.22 -13.66
N ASP A 448 23.62 -6.99 -14.72
CA ASP A 448 22.63 -7.18 -15.78
C ASP A 448 21.50 -8.13 -15.33
N VAL A 449 21.83 -9.23 -14.64
CA VAL A 449 20.82 -10.15 -14.05
C VAL A 449 19.99 -9.44 -12.97
N GLN A 450 20.62 -8.58 -12.16
CA GLN A 450 19.90 -7.79 -11.15
C GLN A 450 18.91 -6.81 -11.79
N LYS A 451 19.27 -6.18 -12.91
CA LYS A 451 18.37 -5.31 -13.69
C LYS A 451 17.19 -6.10 -14.26
N ASP A 452 17.46 -7.28 -14.82
CA ASP A 452 16.40 -8.12 -15.39
C ASP A 452 15.43 -8.60 -14.31
N LEU A 453 15.93 -9.02 -13.14
CA LEU A 453 15.10 -9.39 -11.99
C LEU A 453 14.24 -8.23 -11.52
N ARG A 454 14.82 -7.03 -11.42
CA ARG A 454 14.09 -5.80 -11.06
C ARG A 454 13.02 -5.42 -12.06
N LYS A 455 13.30 -5.60 -13.34
CA LYS A 455 12.30 -5.41 -14.39
C LYS A 455 11.20 -6.45 -14.26
N ALA A 456 11.54 -7.71 -14.01
CA ALA A 456 10.56 -8.77 -13.80
C ALA A 456 9.64 -8.52 -12.59
N MET A 457 10.19 -8.05 -11.46
CA MET A 457 9.43 -7.68 -10.27
C MET A 457 8.37 -6.60 -10.55
N ARG A 458 8.63 -5.67 -11.48
CA ARG A 458 7.67 -4.63 -11.89
C ARG A 458 6.54 -5.16 -12.77
N LEU A 459 6.80 -6.22 -13.53
CA LEU A 459 5.82 -6.85 -14.40
C LEU A 459 4.93 -7.82 -13.62
N PHE A 460 5.39 -8.33 -12.48
CA PHE A 460 4.60 -9.18 -11.60
C PHE A 460 3.39 -8.43 -11.00
N PRO A 461 2.18 -9.03 -10.92
CA PRO A 461 1.83 -10.42 -11.24
C PRO A 461 1.34 -10.64 -12.67
N GLN A 462 1.01 -9.56 -13.40
CA GLN A 462 0.41 -9.62 -14.75
C GLN A 462 1.35 -10.30 -15.76
N GLY A 463 2.64 -10.04 -15.62
CA GLY A 463 3.70 -10.56 -16.47
C GLY A 463 3.80 -9.87 -17.83
N ASP A 464 4.83 -10.27 -18.59
CA ASP A 464 5.10 -9.85 -19.97
C ASP A 464 5.71 -11.04 -20.71
N PHE A 465 4.98 -11.58 -21.67
CA PHE A 465 5.38 -12.73 -22.48
C PHE A 465 6.70 -12.50 -23.23
N ASP A 466 6.78 -11.37 -23.92
CA ASP A 466 7.88 -11.05 -24.82
C ASP A 466 9.16 -10.85 -24.02
N PHE A 467 9.05 -10.13 -22.91
CA PHE A 467 10.17 -9.96 -21.99
C PHE A 467 10.61 -11.29 -21.38
N ALA A 468 9.69 -12.10 -20.85
CA ALA A 468 10.01 -13.38 -20.22
C ALA A 468 10.74 -14.32 -21.20
N ASN A 469 10.32 -14.38 -22.46
CA ASN A 469 10.99 -15.18 -23.49
C ASN A 469 12.38 -14.65 -23.85
N SER A 470 12.53 -13.32 -23.92
CA SER A 470 13.80 -12.70 -24.29
C SER A 470 14.92 -12.97 -23.27
N VAL A 471 14.57 -13.08 -21.98
CA VAL A 471 15.54 -13.26 -20.89
C VAL A 471 15.66 -14.69 -20.38
N GLU A 472 14.83 -15.65 -20.86
CA GLU A 472 14.77 -17.04 -20.37
C GLU A 472 16.15 -17.72 -20.27
N ARG A 473 17.03 -17.49 -21.25
CA ARG A 473 18.37 -18.09 -21.27
C ARG A 473 19.40 -17.36 -20.40
N GLN A 474 19.25 -16.04 -20.26
CA GLN A 474 20.24 -15.18 -19.59
C GLN A 474 19.95 -15.06 -18.09
N SER A 475 18.67 -14.91 -17.74
CA SER A 475 18.17 -14.81 -16.38
C SER A 475 16.87 -15.63 -16.25
N PRO A 476 16.99 -16.97 -16.02
CA PRO A 476 15.83 -17.86 -15.91
C PRO A 476 14.87 -17.44 -14.80
N LEU A 477 15.39 -16.92 -13.68
CA LEU A 477 14.58 -16.43 -12.57
C LEU A 477 13.81 -15.15 -12.93
N ALA A 478 14.41 -14.22 -13.67
CA ALA A 478 13.68 -13.03 -14.14
C ALA A 478 12.59 -13.42 -15.15
N ALA A 479 12.87 -14.36 -16.05
CA ALA A 479 11.86 -14.90 -16.96
C ALA A 479 10.70 -15.56 -16.19
N TRP A 480 11.02 -16.29 -15.12
CA TRP A 480 10.02 -16.92 -14.26
C TRP A 480 9.11 -15.90 -13.57
N ILE A 481 9.69 -14.89 -12.92
CA ILE A 481 8.94 -13.85 -12.21
C ILE A 481 8.06 -13.03 -13.16
N SER A 482 8.57 -12.72 -14.35
CA SER A 482 7.84 -11.94 -15.37
C SER A 482 6.85 -12.75 -16.19
N SER A 483 6.74 -14.06 -15.99
CA SER A 483 5.78 -14.87 -16.74
C SER A 483 4.33 -14.61 -16.28
N PRO A 484 3.38 -14.44 -17.21
CA PRO A 484 1.94 -14.46 -16.90
C PRO A 484 1.50 -15.81 -16.32
N ASP A 485 0.41 -15.82 -15.56
CA ASP A 485 -0.08 -17.02 -14.86
C ASP A 485 -0.36 -18.21 -15.79
N GLU A 486 -0.94 -17.96 -16.96
CA GLU A 486 -1.31 -18.99 -17.93
C GLU A 486 -0.10 -19.75 -18.52
N GLU A 487 1.08 -19.11 -18.53
CA GLU A 487 2.26 -19.68 -19.15
C GLU A 487 3.28 -20.27 -18.18
N ARG A 488 3.14 -19.96 -16.88
CA ARG A 488 4.03 -20.51 -15.85
C ARG A 488 4.15 -22.04 -15.92
N PRO A 489 3.07 -22.83 -16.12
CA PRO A 489 3.21 -24.29 -16.24
C PRO A 489 4.07 -24.71 -17.44
N ALA A 490 3.86 -24.11 -18.62
CA ALA A 490 4.63 -24.42 -19.81
C ALA A 490 6.11 -24.01 -19.68
N ARG A 491 6.39 -22.88 -19.01
CA ARG A 491 7.76 -22.43 -18.74
C ARG A 491 8.44 -23.29 -17.69
N TRP A 492 7.72 -23.71 -16.65
CA TRP A 492 8.22 -24.61 -15.62
C TRP A 492 8.85 -25.86 -16.24
N LYS A 493 8.15 -26.50 -17.18
CA LYS A 493 8.67 -27.68 -17.91
C LYS A 493 10.03 -27.46 -18.58
N ARG A 494 10.38 -26.22 -18.93
CA ARG A 494 11.63 -25.87 -19.61
C ARG A 494 12.75 -25.48 -18.65
N ILE A 495 12.42 -24.80 -17.54
CA ILE A 495 13.42 -24.17 -16.66
C ILE A 495 13.43 -24.71 -15.22
N ALA A 496 12.58 -25.67 -14.86
CA ALA A 496 12.48 -26.22 -13.50
C ALA A 496 13.83 -26.65 -12.92
N ASP A 497 14.73 -27.19 -13.75
CA ASP A 497 16.02 -27.71 -13.31
C ASP A 497 17.04 -26.63 -12.96
N VAL A 498 16.88 -25.43 -13.51
CA VAL A 498 17.78 -24.28 -13.27
C VAL A 498 17.22 -23.27 -12.28
N LEU A 499 15.94 -23.39 -11.91
CA LEU A 499 15.32 -22.50 -10.93
C LEU A 499 15.80 -22.82 -9.50
N PRO A 500 16.02 -21.80 -8.66
CA PRO A 500 16.35 -22.03 -7.26
C PRO A 500 15.16 -22.66 -6.50
N PHE A 501 15.47 -23.30 -5.38
CA PHE A 501 14.48 -23.92 -4.51
C PHE A 501 13.46 -22.88 -3.98
N GLY A 502 12.18 -23.26 -3.89
CA GLY A 502 11.08 -22.42 -3.38
C GLY A 502 10.44 -21.48 -4.41
N TRP A 503 10.89 -21.46 -5.67
CA TRP A 503 10.31 -20.57 -6.69
C TRP A 503 9.07 -21.13 -7.40
N ILE A 504 8.83 -22.44 -7.29
CA ILE A 504 7.60 -23.09 -7.79
C ILE A 504 6.33 -22.50 -7.16
N ASP A 505 6.45 -21.92 -5.96
CA ASP A 505 5.34 -21.37 -5.20
C ASP A 505 4.56 -20.25 -5.92
N LEU A 506 5.10 -19.68 -7.00
CA LEU A 506 4.40 -18.71 -7.85
C LEU A 506 3.38 -19.34 -8.81
N VAL A 507 3.42 -20.66 -9.01
CA VAL A 507 2.46 -21.36 -9.88
C VAL A 507 1.18 -21.65 -9.11
N ASN A 508 0.04 -21.37 -9.72
CA ASN A 508 -1.22 -21.86 -9.19
C ASN A 508 -1.30 -23.40 -9.40
N VAL A 509 -1.50 -24.14 -8.31
CA VAL A 509 -1.64 -25.62 -8.33
C VAL A 509 -2.73 -26.10 -9.30
N ASP A 510 -3.78 -25.31 -9.53
CA ASP A 510 -4.89 -25.67 -10.43
C ASP A 510 -4.50 -25.65 -11.92
N ARG A 511 -3.29 -25.18 -12.25
CA ARG A 511 -2.78 -25.07 -13.63
C ARG A 511 -1.81 -26.17 -14.03
N MET A 512 -1.54 -27.12 -13.13
CA MET A 512 -0.62 -28.24 -13.37
C MET A 512 -1.37 -29.57 -13.29
N ASP A 513 -0.90 -30.57 -14.04
CA ASP A 513 -1.44 -31.92 -13.92
C ASP A 513 -0.90 -32.66 -12.69
N THR A 514 -1.50 -33.81 -12.38
CA THR A 514 -1.19 -34.60 -11.18
C THR A 514 0.27 -35.07 -11.12
N VAL A 515 0.84 -35.46 -12.27
CA VAL A 515 2.22 -35.95 -12.35
C VAL A 515 3.22 -34.80 -12.20
N GLU A 516 2.94 -33.68 -12.86
CA GLU A 516 3.72 -32.45 -12.77
C GLU A 516 3.72 -31.90 -11.34
N LEU A 517 2.59 -31.94 -10.64
CA LEU A 517 2.50 -31.52 -9.23
C LEU A 517 3.44 -32.35 -8.35
N ILE A 518 3.47 -33.68 -8.51
CA ILE A 518 4.37 -34.55 -7.73
C ILE A 518 5.84 -34.26 -8.03
N GLN A 519 6.18 -33.97 -9.29
CA GLN A 519 7.53 -33.54 -9.66
C GLN A 519 7.90 -32.19 -9.02
N ALA A 520 6.95 -31.25 -9.01
CA ALA A 520 7.12 -29.90 -8.51
C ALA A 520 7.26 -29.81 -6.99
N MET A 521 6.59 -30.69 -6.23
CA MET A 521 6.63 -30.76 -4.75
C MET A 521 8.04 -30.92 -4.16
N GLN A 522 9.00 -31.39 -4.94
CA GLN A 522 10.38 -31.61 -4.51
C GLN A 522 11.23 -30.34 -4.59
N ARG A 523 10.70 -29.29 -5.21
CA ARG A 523 11.38 -28.00 -5.41
C ARG A 523 10.92 -26.94 -4.40
N THR A 524 10.17 -27.32 -3.36
CA THR A 524 9.72 -26.41 -2.29
C THR A 524 9.45 -27.15 -0.99
N ASP A 525 9.51 -26.41 0.12
CA ASP A 525 9.10 -26.82 1.47
C ASP A 525 7.98 -25.92 2.04
N SER A 526 7.37 -25.08 1.20
CA SER A 526 6.37 -24.13 1.66
C SER A 526 4.96 -24.76 1.77
N GLY A 527 4.00 -23.94 2.22
CA GLY A 527 2.58 -24.32 2.25
C GLY A 527 2.03 -24.74 0.88
N TRP A 528 2.68 -24.34 -0.22
CA TRP A 528 2.34 -24.77 -1.58
C TRP A 528 2.36 -26.29 -1.73
N LYS A 529 3.33 -26.96 -1.11
CA LYS A 529 3.47 -28.43 -1.14
C LYS A 529 2.23 -29.13 -0.59
N HIS A 530 1.69 -28.64 0.52
CA HIS A 530 0.47 -29.19 1.13
C HIS A 530 -0.76 -28.92 0.25
N GLN A 531 -0.83 -27.76 -0.41
CA GLN A 531 -1.90 -27.43 -1.34
C GLN A 531 -1.87 -28.37 -2.57
N ALA A 532 -0.69 -28.61 -3.13
CA ALA A 532 -0.48 -29.53 -4.23
C ALA A 532 -0.87 -30.97 -3.85
N VAL A 533 -0.52 -31.45 -2.65
CA VAL A 533 -0.92 -32.79 -2.17
C VAL A 533 -2.45 -32.89 -2.10
N ARG A 534 -3.14 -31.89 -1.52
CA ARG A 534 -4.61 -31.87 -1.46
C ARG A 534 -5.23 -31.90 -2.85
N ARG A 535 -4.67 -31.14 -3.80
CA ARG A 535 -5.14 -31.12 -5.19
C ARG A 535 -5.02 -32.51 -5.83
N VAL A 536 -3.86 -33.14 -5.73
CA VAL A 536 -3.60 -34.48 -6.28
C VAL A 536 -4.55 -35.53 -5.67
N VAL A 537 -4.77 -35.48 -4.36
CA VAL A 537 -5.70 -36.40 -3.69
C VAL A 537 -7.14 -36.18 -4.20
N ASN A 538 -7.59 -34.93 -4.27
CA ASN A 538 -8.93 -34.61 -4.78
C ASN A 538 -9.11 -35.02 -6.25
N ASP A 539 -8.08 -34.84 -7.09
CA ASP A 539 -8.12 -35.26 -8.49
C ASP A 539 -8.22 -36.78 -8.61
N CYS A 540 -7.52 -37.54 -7.75
CA CYS A 540 -7.63 -39.00 -7.71
C CYS A 540 -8.97 -39.48 -7.14
N ASP A 541 -9.59 -38.74 -6.21
CA ASP A 541 -10.95 -39.03 -5.73
C ASP A 541 -12.00 -38.77 -6.82
N ALA A 542 -11.74 -37.82 -7.74
CA ALA A 542 -12.59 -37.56 -8.89
C ALA A 542 -12.36 -38.54 -10.05
N ASP A 543 -11.11 -38.93 -10.30
CA ASP A 543 -10.69 -39.86 -11.35
C ASP A 543 -9.65 -40.86 -10.81
N SER A 544 -10.12 -42.07 -10.48
CA SER A 544 -9.26 -43.14 -9.95
C SER A 544 -8.27 -43.69 -10.98
N SER A 545 -8.43 -43.40 -12.28
CA SER A 545 -7.51 -43.89 -13.32
C SER A 545 -6.12 -43.26 -13.21
N LEU A 546 -6.02 -42.07 -12.61
CA LEU A 546 -4.76 -41.36 -12.35
C LEU A 546 -3.77 -42.18 -11.51
N LEU A 547 -4.25 -43.15 -10.71
CA LEU A 547 -3.38 -44.06 -9.95
C LEU A 547 -2.39 -44.81 -10.86
N VAL A 548 -2.78 -45.11 -12.10
CA VAL A 548 -1.92 -45.80 -13.09
C VAL A 548 -0.70 -44.95 -13.45
N ASP A 549 -0.84 -43.62 -13.45
CA ASP A 549 0.24 -42.68 -13.75
C ASP A 549 1.11 -42.41 -12.52
N LEU A 550 0.53 -42.49 -11.31
CA LEU A 550 1.24 -42.22 -10.07
C LEU A 550 2.14 -43.37 -9.60
N VAL A 551 1.69 -44.63 -9.75
CA VAL A 551 2.46 -45.81 -9.30
C VAL A 551 3.85 -45.91 -9.94
N PRO A 552 4.05 -45.65 -11.25
CA PRO A 552 5.37 -45.62 -11.88
C PRO A 552 6.35 -44.63 -11.25
N LEU A 553 5.87 -43.52 -10.69
CA LEU A 553 6.73 -42.48 -10.08
C LEU A 553 7.49 -43.00 -8.85
N LEU A 554 7.05 -44.10 -8.23
CA LEU A 554 7.82 -44.78 -7.18
C LEU A 554 9.17 -45.34 -7.66
N ASN A 555 9.37 -45.48 -8.96
CA ASN A 555 10.63 -45.93 -9.56
C ASN A 555 11.52 -44.77 -10.03
N VAL A 556 11.02 -43.54 -10.00
CA VAL A 556 11.73 -42.38 -10.56
C VAL A 556 12.48 -41.67 -9.44
N GLU A 557 13.80 -41.62 -9.57
CA GLU A 557 14.65 -40.85 -8.66
C GLU A 557 14.26 -39.37 -8.70
N GLY A 558 14.17 -38.75 -7.52
CA GLY A 558 13.69 -37.39 -7.36
C GLY A 558 12.20 -37.27 -7.05
N THR A 559 11.31 -38.15 -7.52
CA THR A 559 9.85 -38.04 -7.25
C THR A 559 9.32 -39.11 -6.30
N LYS A 560 10.04 -40.24 -6.17
CA LYS A 560 9.62 -41.41 -5.40
C LYS A 560 9.11 -41.12 -3.98
N ALA A 561 9.71 -40.18 -3.25
CA ALA A 561 9.30 -39.86 -1.87
C ALA A 561 7.92 -39.19 -1.82
N MET A 562 7.66 -38.21 -2.68
CA MET A 562 6.35 -37.55 -2.75
C MET A 562 5.28 -38.45 -3.36
N ALA A 563 5.63 -39.25 -4.36
CA ALA A 563 4.74 -40.28 -4.90
C ALA A 563 4.33 -41.28 -3.80
N ALA A 564 5.29 -41.74 -2.98
CA ALA A 564 5.02 -42.61 -1.84
C ALA A 564 4.10 -41.96 -0.81
N HIS A 565 4.35 -40.71 -0.45
CA HIS A 565 3.49 -39.95 0.46
C HIS A 565 2.03 -39.89 -0.04
N VAL A 566 1.81 -39.48 -1.30
CA VAL A 566 0.47 -39.37 -1.89
C VAL A 566 -0.23 -40.73 -1.96
N LEU A 567 0.46 -41.79 -2.41
CA LEU A 567 -0.14 -43.12 -2.51
C LEU A 567 -0.52 -43.69 -1.13
N LEU A 568 0.27 -43.39 -0.09
CA LEU A 568 -0.07 -43.76 1.28
C LEU A 568 -1.31 -43.00 1.79
N LEU A 569 -1.51 -41.73 1.43
CA LEU A 569 -2.74 -41.00 1.74
C LEU A 569 -3.96 -41.62 1.06
N LEU A 570 -3.83 -41.94 -0.24
CA LEU A 570 -4.90 -42.54 -1.05
C LEU A 570 -5.25 -43.98 -0.64
N SER A 571 -4.35 -44.66 0.09
CA SER A 571 -4.56 -46.03 0.57
C SER A 571 -5.79 -46.22 1.46
N ARG A 572 -6.30 -45.14 2.07
CA ARG A 572 -7.53 -45.18 2.86
C ARG A 572 -8.77 -45.38 1.99
N THR A 573 -8.78 -44.81 0.79
CA THR A 573 -9.89 -44.87 -0.17
C THR A 573 -9.71 -46.06 -1.11
N TYR A 574 -8.49 -46.28 -1.62
CA TYR A 574 -8.15 -47.24 -2.68
C TYR A 574 -7.27 -48.39 -2.17
N ARG A 575 -7.66 -49.00 -1.04
CA ARG A 575 -6.85 -50.02 -0.37
C ARG A 575 -6.56 -51.24 -1.25
N SER A 576 -7.58 -51.75 -1.94
CA SER A 576 -7.48 -52.96 -2.78
C SER A 576 -6.56 -52.79 -3.97
N GLU A 577 -6.60 -51.62 -4.60
CA GLU A 577 -5.86 -51.28 -5.80
C GLU A 577 -4.38 -51.07 -5.48
N LEU A 578 -4.08 -50.51 -4.30
CA LEU A 578 -2.73 -50.16 -3.89
C LEU A 578 -2.02 -51.25 -3.08
N GLU A 579 -2.71 -52.33 -2.68
CA GLU A 579 -2.19 -53.37 -1.78
C GLU A 579 -0.78 -53.87 -2.17
N SER A 580 -0.58 -54.16 -3.45
CA SER A 580 0.71 -54.64 -3.98
C SER A 580 1.85 -53.61 -3.90
N VAL A 581 1.51 -52.32 -3.82
CA VAL A 581 2.42 -51.17 -3.87
C VAL A 581 2.70 -50.60 -2.47
N LEU A 582 1.79 -50.78 -1.51
CA LEU A 582 1.88 -50.20 -0.16
C LEU A 582 3.20 -50.51 0.54
N THR A 583 3.67 -51.75 0.49
CA THR A 583 4.92 -52.15 1.15
C THR A 583 6.13 -51.38 0.58
N LYS A 584 6.13 -51.16 -0.74
CA LYS A 584 7.18 -50.42 -1.42
C LYS A 584 7.08 -48.93 -1.09
N ALA A 585 5.89 -48.34 -1.19
CA ALA A 585 5.64 -46.94 -0.84
C ALA A 585 6.03 -46.64 0.61
N ALA A 586 5.65 -47.51 1.56
CA ALA A 586 6.02 -47.40 2.96
C ALA A 586 7.54 -47.34 3.17
N THR A 587 8.29 -48.18 2.45
CA THR A 587 9.76 -48.20 2.55
C THR A 587 10.37 -46.91 2.03
N ILE A 588 9.94 -46.47 0.85
CA ILE A 588 10.44 -45.24 0.22
C ILE A 588 10.12 -44.01 1.09
N TRP A 589 8.91 -43.97 1.68
CA TRP A 589 8.52 -42.87 2.55
C TRP A 589 9.28 -42.88 3.88
N LEU A 590 9.55 -44.04 4.48
CA LEU A 590 10.37 -44.13 5.69
C LEU A 590 11.81 -43.64 5.47
N ASP A 591 12.37 -43.81 4.27
CA ASP A 591 13.70 -43.28 3.95
C ASP A 591 13.73 -41.74 3.84
N ALA A 592 12.61 -41.11 3.45
CA ALA A 592 12.49 -39.66 3.29
C ALA A 592 11.08 -39.17 3.70
N PRO A 593 10.78 -39.11 5.01
CA PRO A 593 9.43 -38.84 5.51
C PRO A 593 9.02 -37.39 5.27
N PHE A 594 7.75 -37.21 4.92
CA PHE A 594 7.08 -35.92 4.80
C PHE A 594 5.68 -36.03 5.41
N ASP A 595 5.32 -35.03 6.23
CA ASP A 595 4.08 -34.95 7.00
C ASP A 595 3.76 -36.25 7.75
N GLU A 596 4.61 -36.57 8.73
CA GLU A 596 4.53 -37.83 9.48
C GLU A 596 3.25 -37.94 10.29
N GLU A 597 2.72 -36.82 10.79
CA GLU A 597 1.46 -36.79 11.51
C GLU A 597 0.31 -37.23 10.62
N GLN A 598 0.17 -36.65 9.43
CA GLN A 598 -0.93 -36.98 8.51
C GLN A 598 -0.88 -38.44 8.08
N ILE A 599 0.29 -38.94 7.69
CA ILE A 599 0.44 -40.33 7.22
C ILE A 599 0.12 -41.33 8.32
N LEU A 600 0.67 -41.14 9.52
CA LEU A 600 0.41 -42.06 10.63
C LEU A 600 -1.08 -42.03 11.03
N ASN A 601 -1.72 -40.86 11.02
CA ASN A 601 -3.15 -40.75 11.24
C ASN A 601 -3.97 -41.43 10.13
N VAL A 602 -3.60 -41.30 8.86
CA VAL A 602 -4.36 -41.93 7.76
C VAL A 602 -4.24 -43.46 7.79
N LEU A 603 -3.04 -43.98 8.05
CA LEU A 603 -2.79 -45.43 8.03
C LEU A 603 -3.24 -46.14 9.31
N PHE A 604 -3.12 -45.50 10.47
CA PHE A 604 -3.27 -46.14 11.77
C PHE A 604 -4.21 -45.38 12.73
N ALA A 605 -5.14 -44.56 12.22
CA ALA A 605 -6.13 -43.83 13.01
C ALA A 605 -6.97 -44.70 13.96
N THR A 606 -7.44 -44.07 15.04
CA THR A 606 -8.14 -44.71 16.16
C THR A 606 -9.65 -44.86 15.97
N GLY A 607 -10.21 -44.52 14.80
CA GLY A 607 -11.67 -44.37 14.61
C GLY A 607 -12.33 -45.13 13.45
N SER A 608 -11.58 -45.76 12.54
CA SER A 608 -12.18 -46.53 11.44
C SER A 608 -12.23 -48.01 11.78
N GLY A 609 -13.41 -48.63 11.70
CA GLY A 609 -13.61 -50.09 11.83
C GLY A 609 -12.92 -50.94 10.76
N THR A 610 -11.89 -50.40 10.09
CA THR A 610 -10.96 -51.10 9.22
C THR A 610 -10.00 -51.91 10.08
N THR A 611 -9.98 -53.23 9.89
CA THR A 611 -8.96 -54.10 10.46
C THR A 611 -7.57 -53.55 10.14
N PHE A 612 -6.80 -53.30 11.21
CA PHE A 612 -5.40 -52.90 11.13
C PHE A 612 -4.62 -53.96 10.35
N ASP A 613 -3.80 -53.52 9.40
CA ASP A 613 -2.75 -54.37 8.86
C ASP A 613 -1.58 -54.35 9.84
N ASP A 614 -1.58 -55.34 10.75
CA ASP A 614 -0.56 -55.50 11.78
C ASP A 614 0.85 -55.63 11.17
N GLU A 615 0.99 -56.19 9.97
CA GLU A 615 2.29 -56.34 9.32
C GLU A 615 2.85 -54.98 8.88
N LEU A 616 2.02 -54.15 8.26
CA LEU A 616 2.38 -52.78 7.87
C LEU A 616 2.75 -51.94 9.10
N LEU A 617 1.96 -52.02 10.18
CA LEU A 617 2.26 -51.31 11.43
C LEU A 617 3.61 -51.72 12.01
N GLN A 618 3.91 -53.01 12.05
CA GLN A 618 5.20 -53.50 12.55
C GLN A 618 6.38 -53.05 11.68
N ARG A 619 6.18 -52.94 10.36
CA ARG A 619 7.18 -52.38 9.44
C ARG A 619 7.47 -50.91 9.77
N PHE A 620 6.44 -50.08 9.92
CA PHE A 620 6.59 -48.68 10.29
C PHE A 620 7.27 -48.52 11.65
N LEU A 621 6.86 -49.31 12.66
CA LEU A 621 7.50 -49.28 13.98
C LEU A 621 8.98 -49.61 13.90
N ARG A 622 9.37 -50.67 13.18
CA ARG A 622 10.79 -51.04 13.02
C ARG A 622 11.59 -49.99 12.27
N GLY A 623 11.06 -49.46 11.17
CA GLY A 623 11.72 -48.40 10.39
C GLY A 623 11.90 -47.13 11.21
N ALA A 624 10.85 -46.71 11.91
CA ALA A 624 10.84 -45.53 12.78
C ALA A 624 11.90 -45.58 13.90
N LEU A 625 12.27 -46.78 14.39
CA LEU A 625 13.33 -46.94 15.41
C LEU A 625 14.74 -46.56 14.92
N VAL A 626 14.95 -46.47 13.60
CA VAL A 626 16.25 -46.11 12.98
C VAL A 626 16.42 -44.59 12.85
N HIS A 627 15.33 -43.81 12.92
CA HIS A 627 15.37 -42.35 12.80
C HIS A 627 16.09 -41.67 13.98
N PRO A 628 16.56 -40.42 13.80
CA PRO A 628 17.27 -39.67 14.83
C PRO A 628 16.52 -39.61 16.16
N ARG A 629 17.27 -39.62 17.27
CA ARG A 629 16.71 -39.44 18.61
C ARG A 629 16.00 -38.09 18.70
N GLY A 630 14.78 -38.09 19.23
CA GLY A 630 13.94 -36.90 19.32
C GLY A 630 13.09 -36.59 18.09
N SER A 631 13.20 -37.36 17.00
CA SER A 631 12.26 -37.26 15.86
C SER A 631 10.88 -37.82 16.22
N LEU A 632 9.84 -37.32 15.56
CA LEU A 632 8.45 -37.74 15.76
C LEU A 632 8.29 -39.26 15.58
N LEU A 633 8.81 -39.81 14.48
CA LEU A 633 8.76 -41.25 14.21
C LEU A 633 9.43 -42.08 15.31
N ARG A 634 10.63 -41.69 15.74
CA ARG A 634 11.39 -42.44 16.75
C ARG A 634 10.67 -42.46 18.10
N VAL A 635 10.13 -41.32 18.52
CA VAL A 635 9.40 -41.18 19.77
C VAL A 635 8.07 -41.94 19.69
N TRP A 636 7.33 -41.81 18.59
CA TRP A 636 6.08 -42.56 18.35
C TRP A 636 6.30 -44.08 18.43
N ALA A 637 7.35 -44.61 17.80
CA ALA A 637 7.64 -46.03 17.81
C ALA A 637 8.08 -46.54 19.20
N GLN A 638 8.92 -45.77 19.90
CA GLN A 638 9.36 -46.11 21.26
C GLN A 638 8.19 -46.17 22.24
N VAL A 639 7.27 -45.20 22.18
CA VAL A 639 6.09 -45.17 23.05
C VAL A 639 5.15 -46.33 22.74
N ASN A 640 4.93 -46.63 21.45
CA ASN A 640 4.16 -47.81 21.03
C ASN A 640 4.74 -49.10 21.60
N GLU A 641 6.06 -49.27 21.58
CA GLU A 641 6.74 -50.44 22.15
C GLU A 641 6.54 -50.53 23.68
N LEU A 642 6.72 -49.42 24.40
CA LEU A 642 6.51 -49.36 25.85
C LEU A 642 5.06 -49.68 26.23
N LEU A 643 4.08 -49.15 25.49
CA LEU A 643 2.66 -49.40 25.72
C LEU A 643 2.28 -50.85 25.43
N LYS A 644 2.82 -51.44 24.35
CA LYS A 644 2.62 -52.87 24.02
C LYS A 644 3.20 -53.78 25.12
N GLN A 645 4.37 -53.44 25.67
CA GLN A 645 5.02 -54.18 26.75
C GLN A 645 4.44 -53.89 28.14
N ARG A 646 3.50 -52.94 28.26
CA ARG A 646 2.97 -52.42 29.55
C ARG A 646 4.09 -51.94 30.49
N ALA A 647 5.17 -51.41 29.94
CA ALA A 647 6.30 -50.89 30.70
C ALA A 647 5.98 -49.49 31.28
N PRO A 648 6.53 -49.14 32.46
CA PRO A 648 6.34 -47.81 33.02
C PRO A 648 7.07 -46.76 32.16
N ILE A 649 6.38 -45.65 31.87
CA ILE A 649 6.96 -44.50 31.14
C ILE A 649 7.65 -43.60 32.16
N SER A 650 8.92 -43.27 31.97
CA SER A 650 9.66 -42.35 32.85
C SER A 650 9.25 -40.89 32.61
N LEU A 651 9.49 -40.01 33.59
CA LEU A 651 9.18 -38.58 33.48
C LEU A 651 9.87 -37.92 32.28
N ASP A 652 11.10 -38.33 31.94
CA ASP A 652 11.84 -37.77 30.81
C ASP A 652 11.26 -38.21 29.46
N VAL A 653 10.77 -39.46 29.37
CA VAL A 653 10.07 -39.95 28.17
C VAL A 653 8.74 -39.22 28.01
N MET A 654 7.98 -38.99 29.09
CA MET A 654 6.75 -38.17 29.05
C MET A 654 7.03 -36.77 28.50
N ARG A 655 8.08 -36.08 28.99
CA ARG A 655 8.47 -34.75 28.49
C ARG A 655 8.86 -34.77 27.02
N THR A 656 9.61 -35.78 26.61
CA THR A 656 9.98 -35.99 25.20
C THR A 656 8.73 -36.15 24.33
N CYS A 657 7.74 -36.92 24.79
CA CYS A 657 6.47 -37.09 24.09
C CYS A 657 5.70 -35.78 23.98
N MET A 658 5.56 -35.03 25.08
CA MET A 658 4.83 -33.76 25.10
C MET A 658 5.47 -32.68 24.21
N ASN A 659 6.79 -32.72 24.02
CA ASN A 659 7.50 -31.77 23.17
C ASN A 659 7.48 -32.13 21.68
N VAL A 660 7.48 -33.42 21.35
CA VAL A 660 7.69 -33.90 19.97
C VAL A 660 6.40 -34.38 19.32
N LEU A 661 5.51 -35.06 20.07
CA LEU A 661 4.32 -35.67 19.50
C LEU A 661 3.12 -34.69 19.49
N PRO A 662 2.25 -34.78 18.47
CA PRO A 662 0.99 -34.03 18.43
C PRO A 662 0.17 -34.21 19.70
N GLU A 663 -0.42 -33.13 20.23
CA GLU A 663 -1.09 -33.16 21.54
C GLU A 663 -2.28 -34.12 21.58
N GLN A 664 -2.96 -34.28 20.44
CA GLN A 664 -4.07 -35.22 20.30
C GLN A 664 -3.61 -36.65 20.59
N TRP A 665 -2.42 -37.07 20.12
CA TRP A 665 -1.96 -38.46 20.25
C TRP A 665 -1.78 -38.90 21.69
N TRP A 666 -1.34 -38.01 22.58
CA TRP A 666 -1.11 -38.34 23.99
C TRP A 666 -2.14 -37.75 24.96
N SER A 667 -3.15 -37.04 24.46
CA SER A 667 -4.22 -36.43 25.26
C SER A 667 -4.89 -37.40 26.24
N THR A 668 -5.06 -38.67 25.88
CA THR A 668 -5.66 -39.69 26.77
C THR A 668 -4.84 -40.02 28.02
N TRP A 669 -3.56 -39.63 28.06
CA TRP A 669 -2.70 -39.71 29.24
C TRP A 669 -2.42 -38.34 29.84
N ALA A 670 -2.95 -37.24 29.30
CA ALA A 670 -2.59 -35.88 29.69
C ALA A 670 -2.77 -35.65 31.20
N LEU A 671 -3.89 -36.09 31.78
CA LEU A 671 -4.14 -35.94 33.21
C LEU A 671 -3.13 -36.73 34.07
N ASP A 672 -2.82 -37.97 33.69
CA ASP A 672 -1.87 -38.82 34.43
C ASP A 672 -0.44 -38.28 34.31
N TRP A 673 -0.06 -37.79 33.14
CA TRP A 673 1.25 -37.20 32.88
C TRP A 673 1.41 -35.86 33.59
N LEU A 674 0.36 -35.03 33.62
CA LEU A 674 0.36 -33.78 34.36
C LEU A 674 0.56 -34.03 35.86
N ASP A 675 -0.20 -34.95 36.45
CA ASP A 675 -0.11 -35.30 37.87
C ASP A 675 1.28 -35.85 38.23
N ALA A 676 1.86 -36.69 37.37
CA ALA A 676 3.21 -37.21 37.53
C ALA A 676 4.30 -36.11 37.48
N GLN A 677 4.18 -35.14 36.57
CA GLN A 677 5.14 -34.02 36.49
C GLN A 677 5.02 -33.08 37.68
N LEU A 678 3.79 -32.70 38.04
CA LEU A 678 3.47 -31.79 39.14
C LEU A 678 3.93 -32.33 40.50
N SER A 679 4.03 -33.65 40.65
CA SER A 679 4.52 -34.32 41.85
C SER A 679 6.02 -34.08 42.13
N THR A 680 6.77 -33.49 41.19
CA THR A 680 8.22 -33.22 41.35
C THR A 680 8.53 -31.74 41.17
N ALA A 681 9.51 -31.21 41.92
CA ALA A 681 9.94 -29.82 41.77
C ALA A 681 10.47 -29.53 40.35
N GLY A 682 11.28 -30.43 39.78
CA GLY A 682 11.78 -30.30 38.41
C GLY A 682 10.69 -30.39 37.34
N GLY A 683 9.62 -31.16 37.57
CA GLY A 683 8.47 -31.21 36.66
C GLY A 683 7.63 -29.93 36.69
N ARG A 684 7.45 -29.33 37.87
CA ARG A 684 6.80 -28.01 38.00
C ARG A 684 7.56 -26.91 37.28
N GLU A 685 8.89 -26.86 37.48
CA GLU A 685 9.78 -25.94 36.76
C GLU A 685 9.66 -26.08 35.24
N TRP A 686 9.65 -27.33 34.76
CA TRP A 686 9.53 -27.64 33.34
C TRP A 686 8.18 -27.19 32.77
N LEU A 687 7.07 -27.50 33.46
CA LEU A 687 5.71 -27.14 33.03
C LEU A 687 5.49 -25.62 32.93
N ALA A 688 6.10 -24.83 33.82
CA ALA A 688 6.01 -23.38 33.77
C ALA A 688 6.63 -22.78 32.49
N HIS A 689 7.66 -23.43 31.94
CA HIS A 689 8.41 -22.95 30.77
C HIS A 689 8.01 -23.65 29.44
N HIS A 690 7.12 -24.64 29.48
CA HIS A 690 6.67 -25.39 28.30
C HIS A 690 5.15 -25.26 28.16
N PRO A 691 4.66 -24.17 27.54
CA PRO A 691 3.23 -23.92 27.42
C PRO A 691 2.53 -25.00 26.60
N LYS A 692 1.44 -25.54 27.18
CA LYS A 692 0.54 -26.51 26.56
C LYS A 692 -0.91 -26.16 26.90
N ASN A 693 -1.84 -26.52 26.02
CA ASN A 693 -3.26 -26.21 26.19
C ASN A 693 -3.94 -27.20 27.15
N TRP A 694 -3.45 -27.29 28.40
CA TRP A 694 -3.93 -28.24 29.41
C TRP A 694 -5.45 -28.29 29.57
N PRO A 695 -6.20 -27.15 29.56
CA PRO A 695 -7.66 -27.19 29.58
C PRO A 695 -8.28 -28.01 28.44
N ALA A 696 -7.80 -27.79 27.20
CA ALA A 696 -8.32 -28.49 26.01
C ALA A 696 -7.90 -29.97 25.95
N LEU A 697 -6.81 -30.34 26.65
CA LEU A 697 -6.34 -31.71 26.72
C LEU A 697 -7.06 -32.54 27.78
N ILE A 698 -7.36 -31.93 28.94
CA ILE A 698 -7.91 -32.64 30.10
C ILE A 698 -9.45 -32.69 30.05
N PHE A 699 -10.10 -31.62 29.61
CA PHE A 699 -11.57 -31.50 29.64
C PHE A 699 -12.24 -31.92 28.33
N ARG A 700 -11.67 -32.91 27.66
CA ARG A 700 -12.28 -33.55 26.48
C ARG A 700 -13.44 -34.45 26.87
N PRO A 701 -14.44 -34.65 25.99
CA PRO A 701 -15.57 -35.55 26.25
C PRO A 701 -15.13 -36.97 26.63
N LYS A 702 -15.82 -37.56 27.61
CA LYS A 702 -15.60 -38.96 27.99
C LYS A 702 -16.04 -39.88 26.85
N GLY A 703 -15.21 -40.85 26.50
CA GLY A 703 -15.48 -41.82 25.44
C GLY A 703 -14.99 -41.39 24.05
N GLU A 704 -14.41 -40.20 23.91
CA GLU A 704 -13.83 -39.73 22.64
C GLU A 704 -12.68 -40.66 22.20
N GLN A 705 -12.73 -41.15 20.96
CA GLN A 705 -11.75 -42.09 20.41
C GLN A 705 -10.50 -41.35 19.91
N ILE A 706 -9.52 -41.21 20.80
CA ILE A 706 -8.27 -40.51 20.53
C ILE A 706 -7.12 -41.34 21.07
N GLY A 707 -5.99 -41.36 20.37
CA GLY A 707 -4.80 -41.99 20.91
C GLY A 707 -3.65 -41.94 19.94
N LEU A 708 -2.57 -42.60 20.35
CA LEU A 708 -1.40 -42.77 19.51
C LEU A 708 -1.79 -43.63 18.29
N PRO A 709 -1.38 -43.27 17.06
CA PRO A 709 -1.63 -44.11 15.90
C PRO A 709 -1.06 -45.52 16.14
N GLY A 710 -1.89 -46.55 15.90
CA GLY A 710 -1.58 -47.95 16.22
C GLY A 710 -1.89 -48.40 17.66
N TYR A 711 -2.38 -47.50 18.53
CA TYR A 711 -2.81 -47.81 19.89
C TYR A 711 -4.08 -47.00 20.27
N PRO A 712 -5.28 -47.41 19.80
CA PRO A 712 -6.52 -46.70 20.08
C PRO A 712 -6.89 -46.74 21.57
N ARG A 713 -7.32 -45.59 22.08
CA ARG A 713 -7.78 -45.43 23.47
C ARG A 713 -8.99 -44.49 23.50
N GLN A 714 -9.79 -44.60 24.54
CA GLN A 714 -10.86 -43.66 24.82
C GLN A 714 -10.42 -42.66 25.88
N HIS A 715 -10.66 -41.38 25.61
CA HIS A 715 -10.46 -40.31 26.58
C HIS A 715 -11.41 -40.51 27.78
N GLN A 716 -10.88 -40.46 29.00
CA GLN A 716 -11.68 -40.72 30.21
C GLN A 716 -12.47 -39.48 30.69
N GLY A 717 -12.25 -38.33 30.06
CA GLY A 717 -12.66 -37.04 30.59
C GLY A 717 -11.84 -36.66 31.82
N TYR A 718 -12.23 -35.58 32.48
CA TYR A 718 -11.62 -35.21 33.74
C TYR A 718 -11.97 -36.24 34.84
N VAL A 719 -10.95 -36.72 35.55
CA VAL A 719 -11.08 -37.59 36.72
C VAL A 719 -10.47 -36.86 37.91
N VAL A 720 -11.16 -36.88 39.05
CA VAL A 720 -10.73 -36.13 40.25
C VAL A 720 -9.34 -36.57 40.73
N ARG A 721 -8.45 -35.59 40.91
CA ARG A 721 -7.07 -35.76 41.41
C ARG A 721 -6.82 -34.82 42.60
N PRO A 722 -6.85 -35.30 43.86
CA PRO A 722 -6.80 -34.44 45.04
C PRO A 722 -5.55 -33.56 45.15
N ALA A 723 -4.38 -34.05 44.72
CA ALA A 723 -3.12 -33.32 44.80
C ALA A 723 -2.93 -32.29 43.68
N LEU A 724 -3.71 -32.38 42.60
CA LEU A 724 -3.52 -31.58 41.38
C LEU A 724 -3.63 -30.07 41.67
N LYS A 725 -4.68 -29.66 42.39
CA LYS A 725 -4.94 -28.25 42.73
C LYS A 725 -3.80 -27.63 43.52
N LEU A 726 -3.35 -28.31 44.58
CA LEU A 726 -2.26 -27.84 45.42
C LEU A 726 -0.95 -27.77 44.63
N ASN A 727 -0.67 -28.75 43.80
CA ASN A 727 0.57 -28.79 43.03
C ASN A 727 0.63 -27.72 41.93
N ILE A 728 -0.50 -27.33 41.33
CA ILE A 728 -0.56 -26.22 40.37
C ILE A 728 -0.22 -24.89 41.06
N LEU A 729 -0.68 -24.65 42.28
CA LEU A 729 -0.34 -23.44 43.04
C LEU A 729 1.15 -23.34 43.43
N MET A 730 1.90 -24.44 43.33
CA MET A 730 3.34 -24.49 43.58
C MET A 730 4.20 -24.31 42.31
N LEU A 731 3.60 -23.91 41.20
CA LEU A 731 4.32 -23.60 39.96
C LEU A 731 5.06 -22.25 40.10
N PRO A 732 6.29 -22.14 39.57
CA PRO A 732 6.95 -20.85 39.39
C PRO A 732 6.29 -20.06 38.25
N ASP A 733 6.56 -18.76 38.17
CA ASP A 733 6.09 -17.91 37.07
C ASP A 733 6.73 -18.34 35.73
N GLY A 734 5.92 -18.40 34.67
CA GLY A 734 6.35 -18.77 33.32
C GLY A 734 5.20 -18.81 32.31
N GLU A 735 5.53 -18.87 31.02
CA GLU A 735 4.54 -18.81 29.91
C GLU A 735 3.47 -19.90 29.98
N GLY A 736 3.80 -21.10 30.48
CA GLY A 736 2.87 -22.23 30.62
C GLY A 736 1.92 -22.14 31.81
N THR A 737 2.15 -21.19 32.72
CA THR A 737 1.42 -21.09 33.99
C THR A 737 -0.04 -20.70 33.79
N ALA A 738 -0.33 -19.84 32.80
CA ALA A 738 -1.69 -19.36 32.55
C ALA A 738 -2.69 -20.49 32.27
N ALA A 739 -2.31 -21.44 31.40
CA ALA A 739 -3.17 -22.58 31.05
C ALA A 739 -3.40 -23.52 32.25
N LEU A 740 -2.40 -23.71 33.11
CA LEU A 740 -2.50 -24.53 34.30
C LEU A 740 -3.34 -23.87 35.39
N MET A 741 -3.26 -22.55 35.54
CA MET A 741 -4.15 -21.80 36.43
C MET A 741 -5.60 -21.81 35.96
N ASP A 742 -5.84 -21.82 34.65
CA ASP A 742 -7.20 -22.04 34.12
C ASP A 742 -7.70 -23.46 34.49
N VAL A 743 -6.85 -24.51 34.40
CA VAL A 743 -7.21 -25.85 34.92
C VAL A 743 -7.51 -25.81 36.42
N HIS A 744 -6.72 -25.11 37.23
CA HIS A 744 -6.98 -24.94 38.66
C HIS A 744 -8.37 -24.34 38.91
N ASP A 745 -8.70 -23.24 38.23
CA ASP A 745 -9.98 -22.53 38.42
C ASP A 745 -11.17 -23.36 37.91
N MET A 746 -10.99 -24.15 36.85
CA MET A 746 -11.96 -25.14 36.38
C MET A 746 -12.24 -26.22 37.42
N VAL A 747 -11.19 -26.81 38.01
CA VAL A 747 -11.33 -27.84 39.04
C VAL A 747 -11.94 -27.27 40.32
N GLN A 748 -11.51 -26.07 40.75
CA GLN A 748 -12.06 -25.40 41.92
C GLN A 748 -13.57 -25.15 41.79
N ARG A 749 -14.01 -24.74 40.60
CA ARG A 749 -15.44 -24.58 40.28
C ARG A 749 -16.19 -25.90 40.41
N MET A 750 -15.67 -26.98 39.85
CA MET A 750 -16.32 -28.30 39.92
C MET A 750 -16.52 -28.79 41.37
N GLU A 751 -15.68 -28.36 42.30
CA GLU A 751 -15.79 -28.71 43.72
C GLU A 751 -16.78 -27.83 44.51
N HIS A 752 -16.92 -26.54 44.16
CA HIS A 752 -17.63 -25.54 44.99
C HIS A 752 -18.87 -24.91 44.33
N ASP A 753 -19.25 -25.33 43.12
CA ASP A 753 -20.41 -24.86 42.36
C ASP A 753 -20.53 -23.33 42.26
N GLY A 754 -19.40 -22.66 41.99
CA GLY A 754 -19.28 -21.19 41.85
C GLY A 754 -19.66 -20.66 40.46
N PRO A 755 -19.42 -19.37 40.13
CA PRO A 755 -19.57 -18.81 38.78
C PRO A 755 -18.47 -19.28 37.80
N VAL A 756 -18.71 -19.23 36.49
CA VAL A 756 -17.72 -19.67 35.47
C VAL A 756 -16.67 -18.59 35.39
N HIS A 757 -15.40 -18.94 35.64
CA HIS A 757 -14.32 -17.96 35.53
C HIS A 757 -14.06 -17.60 34.05
N ALA A 758 -13.64 -16.36 33.83
CA ALA A 758 -13.08 -15.96 32.54
C ALA A 758 -11.63 -16.44 32.47
N GLY A 759 -11.31 -17.24 31.47
CA GLY A 759 -9.98 -17.85 31.33
C GLY A 759 -8.88 -16.88 30.93
N ARG A 760 -7.64 -17.21 31.29
CA ARG A 760 -6.44 -16.46 30.90
C ARG A 760 -6.01 -16.75 29.47
N ILE A 761 -6.17 -17.99 28.99
CA ILE A 761 -5.81 -18.36 27.60
C ILE A 761 -6.95 -18.20 26.60
N HIS A 762 -8.19 -18.23 27.09
CA HIS A 762 -9.40 -18.07 26.30
C HIS A 762 -10.54 -17.65 27.25
N PRO A 763 -11.32 -16.58 26.96
CA PRO A 763 -12.35 -16.06 27.87
C PRO A 763 -13.39 -17.12 28.26
N LEU A 764 -13.76 -17.99 27.32
CA LEU A 764 -14.74 -19.06 27.52
C LEU A 764 -14.16 -20.42 28.01
N VAL A 765 -12.88 -20.53 28.36
CA VAL A 765 -12.26 -21.84 28.70
C VAL A 765 -12.97 -22.55 29.86
N GLY A 766 -13.49 -21.81 30.84
CA GLY A 766 -14.16 -22.35 32.01
C GLY A 766 -15.43 -23.14 31.68
N TRP A 767 -16.04 -22.90 30.52
CA TRP A 767 -17.22 -23.64 30.06
C TRP A 767 -16.91 -25.09 29.67
N LEU A 768 -15.65 -25.44 29.35
CA LEU A 768 -15.26 -26.82 29.04
C LEU A 768 -15.48 -27.78 30.23
N ALA A 769 -15.45 -27.28 31.47
CA ALA A 769 -15.74 -28.06 32.67
C ALA A 769 -17.25 -28.24 32.94
N CYS A 770 -18.11 -27.59 32.16
CA CYS A 770 -19.56 -27.65 32.32
C CYS A 770 -20.18 -28.58 31.27
N ASP A 771 -21.36 -29.11 31.59
CA ASP A 771 -22.17 -29.84 30.60
C ASP A 771 -22.65 -28.88 29.52
N VAL A 772 -22.60 -29.34 28.26
CA VAL A 772 -22.88 -28.48 27.10
C VAL A 772 -24.32 -27.94 27.13
N GLU A 773 -25.25 -28.68 27.73
CA GLU A 773 -26.65 -28.29 27.96
C GLU A 773 -26.79 -27.01 28.80
N THR A 774 -25.80 -26.69 29.63
CA THR A 774 -25.80 -25.50 30.51
C THR A 774 -25.16 -24.28 29.88
N TRP A 775 -24.63 -24.40 28.65
CA TRP A 775 -23.91 -23.32 27.99
C TRP A 775 -24.89 -22.26 27.45
N PRO A 776 -24.57 -20.95 27.58
CA PRO A 776 -25.32 -19.91 26.90
C PRO A 776 -25.00 -19.89 25.40
N ASP A 777 -25.86 -19.24 24.61
CA ASP A 777 -25.60 -19.05 23.19
C ASP A 777 -24.39 -18.13 22.95
N PHE A 778 -23.28 -18.72 22.50
CA PHE A 778 -22.07 -18.00 22.12
C PHE A 778 -22.13 -17.55 20.65
N SER A 779 -21.71 -16.31 20.37
CA SER A 779 -21.44 -15.87 19.01
C SER A 779 -20.12 -16.48 18.49
N MET A 780 -19.99 -16.63 17.17
CA MET A 780 -18.76 -17.18 16.57
C MET A 780 -17.53 -16.33 16.89
N GLU A 781 -17.69 -15.01 16.96
CA GLU A 781 -16.62 -14.08 17.37
C GLU A 781 -16.12 -14.38 18.78
N LYS A 782 -17.03 -14.63 19.74
CA LYS A 782 -16.66 -14.99 21.12
C LYS A 782 -16.00 -16.36 21.23
N LEU A 783 -16.33 -17.28 20.33
CA LEU A 783 -15.74 -18.62 20.27
C LEU A 783 -14.33 -18.62 19.66
N LEU A 784 -14.01 -17.64 18.82
CA LEU A 784 -12.71 -17.50 18.17
C LEU A 784 -11.76 -16.54 18.92
N ASP A 785 -12.27 -15.81 19.92
CA ASP A 785 -11.50 -14.87 20.72
C ASP A 785 -10.63 -15.60 21.76
N GLY A 786 -9.39 -15.91 21.40
CA GLY A 786 -8.41 -16.52 22.30
C GLY A 786 -7.67 -17.70 21.67
N ASN A 787 -7.29 -18.68 22.49
CA ASN A 787 -6.56 -19.87 22.03
C ASN A 787 -7.36 -20.74 21.05
N SER A 788 -6.75 -21.08 19.90
CA SER A 788 -7.40 -21.79 18.80
C SER A 788 -7.77 -23.25 19.10
N GLU A 789 -7.03 -23.96 19.96
CA GLU A 789 -7.35 -25.34 20.34
C GLU A 789 -8.54 -25.39 21.30
N VAL A 790 -8.61 -24.45 22.23
CA VAL A 790 -9.79 -24.26 23.09
C VAL A 790 -11.01 -23.92 22.24
N ALA A 791 -10.87 -22.99 21.28
CA ALA A 791 -11.92 -22.62 20.35
C ALA A 791 -12.44 -23.84 19.55
N LYS A 792 -11.55 -24.65 18.96
CA LYS A 792 -11.91 -25.87 18.24
C LYS A 792 -12.75 -26.83 19.10
N LEU A 793 -12.36 -27.03 20.36
CA LEU A 793 -13.08 -27.92 21.26
C LEU A 793 -14.45 -27.35 21.69
N LEU A 794 -14.53 -26.05 21.97
CA LEU A 794 -15.79 -25.36 22.27
C LEU A 794 -16.76 -25.44 21.09
N ILE A 795 -16.29 -25.12 19.88
CA ILE A 795 -17.08 -25.21 18.65
C ILE A 795 -17.54 -26.64 18.41
N GLY A 796 -16.64 -27.62 18.49
CA GLY A 796 -16.96 -29.03 18.29
C GLY A 796 -18.04 -29.53 19.25
N ARG A 797 -17.95 -29.18 20.54
CA ARG A 797 -18.96 -29.56 21.54
C ARG A 797 -20.28 -28.83 21.33
N ALA A 798 -20.26 -27.53 21.02
CA ALA A 798 -21.46 -26.75 20.74
C ALA A 798 -22.19 -27.23 19.47
N MET A 799 -21.45 -27.63 18.43
CA MET A 799 -22.03 -28.19 17.20
C MET A 799 -22.65 -29.57 17.43
N LEU A 800 -21.99 -30.45 18.20
CA LEU A 800 -22.55 -31.76 18.54
C LEU A 800 -23.89 -31.64 19.29
N GLN A 801 -24.03 -30.64 20.17
CA GLN A 801 -25.30 -30.36 20.84
C GLN A 801 -26.39 -29.86 19.87
N ARG A 802 -26.04 -29.09 18.83
CA ARG A 802 -27.02 -28.58 17.85
C ARG A 802 -27.47 -29.63 16.83
N MET A 803 -26.72 -30.72 16.69
CA MET A 803 -27.04 -31.83 15.79
C MET A 803 -27.80 -32.97 16.47
N LEU A 804 -27.78 -33.03 17.81
CA LEU A 804 -28.58 -33.91 18.66
C LEU A 804 -29.88 -33.21 19.07
#